data_AF-A0A1S3BDB0-F1
#
_entry.id   AF-A0A1S3BDB0-F1
#
_cell.length_a   1.000
_cell.length_b   1.000
_cell.length_c   1.000
_cell.angle_alpha   90.00
_cell.angle_beta   90.00
_cell.angle_gamma   90.00
#
_symmetry.space_group_name_H-M   'P 1'
#
loop_
_entity.id
_entity.type
_entity.pdbx_description
1 polymer ?
#
loop_
_entity_poly.entity_id
_entity_poly.type
_entity_poly.pdbx_seq_one_letter_code
_entity_poly.pdbx_strand_id
1 'polypeptide(L)'
;MATPLDGFVSSNNASPRLPSFPKFHFDLYPNSSFSRNSMNVACRMHFNAVWARNRPNCQFSPIAIRTDCEGVNVPIPGSFVLFDHNSQVVKLNACRVDNLFGKKLTKFYVKDVKCVDGDSKVFDEIPERTLPTYAALIRAYCRSEKWNELFAAFRSMVDEGILPDKYLVPTVLKACSRRQMVKTGKMVHGYAIRKRMVSDIVIGNALMDFYGNCRDLGSSINVFDSMSEKDVVSWTALVSAYIEEGLLNEAMKVFHSMQSSGLKPDLISWNALVSGFARYGETNTALTYLEAMQEEGLRPRVNSWNGVISGCVQNGYFKDALDVFINMLLFPENPNSVTVASILPACAGLRNLGLGRAVHAYALKCELCTNIYVEGSLVDMYSKCGQDDHAEEVFAKAEKKNVTLWNEIIATYVNQGKNSQALERFRSMQHHGLKPDVVTYNTLLAGYAKNGKKVEAYELLSDMLRENLVPNVISLNVLVSGFQNSGLSYEALELCQTMLCTGSLLNKAIAFPVIPDTVTITAALAACASLNLLHKGKEIHGYMLRNYFENNHFISSALINMYAKCENIDSAIQVFSRIKNRNVVCWNALIAGLLRIMQHEVAVELFCQMLVEGIKPSSATFSILLPALSERADLKVRRQLHSYIIKSQHLESRNDLANVLSSDNFDVGVLLHGI
;
A
#
# COMPACT_ATOMS: atom_id res chain seq x y z
N MET A 1 9.19 51.10 24.08
CA MET A 1 10.61 51.38 24.32
C MET A 1 11.38 50.55 23.29
N ALA A 2 11.73 51.03 22.09
CA ALA A 2 12.81 51.97 21.76
C ALA A 2 14.10 51.58 22.52
N THR A 3 15.21 51.11 21.93
CA THR A 3 15.88 51.42 20.64
C THR A 3 16.98 50.35 20.31
N PRO A 4 17.60 50.39 19.11
CA PRO A 4 18.17 49.26 18.37
C PRO A 4 19.72 49.23 18.32
N LEU A 5 20.31 48.28 17.57
CA LEU A 5 21.64 48.43 16.97
C LEU A 5 21.71 47.77 15.59
N ASP A 6 22.21 48.57 14.64
CA ASP A 6 22.30 48.37 13.20
C ASP A 6 23.33 47.32 12.73
N GLY A 7 22.96 46.63 11.64
CA GLY A 7 23.65 46.66 10.34
C GLY A 7 25.14 46.34 10.23
N PHE A 8 25.44 45.22 9.56
CA PHE A 8 26.50 45.18 8.54
C PHE A 8 26.09 44.25 7.38
N VAL A 9 26.02 44.82 6.19
CA VAL A 9 25.98 44.13 4.90
C VAL A 9 27.36 44.24 4.28
N SER A 10 28.00 43.12 3.94
CA SER A 10 28.70 42.95 2.65
C SER A 10 29.21 41.52 2.45
N SER A 11 28.74 40.90 1.37
CA SER A 11 29.45 40.00 0.46
C SER A 11 30.33 38.88 1.02
N ASN A 12 29.89 37.62 0.85
CA ASN A 12 30.74 36.61 0.25
C ASN A 12 29.92 35.50 -0.41
N ASN A 13 30.09 35.35 -1.72
CA ASN A 13 29.74 34.17 -2.49
C ASN A 13 30.48 32.95 -1.89
N ALA A 14 29.75 32.06 -1.21
CA ALA A 14 30.22 30.71 -0.94
C ALA A 14 29.02 29.77 -0.99
N SER A 15 29.02 28.88 -1.98
CA SER A 15 28.16 27.71 -2.02
C SER A 15 28.28 26.92 -0.71
N PRO A 16 27.19 26.39 -0.12
CA PRO A 16 27.30 25.49 1.01
C PRO A 16 28.01 24.22 0.52
N ARG A 17 29.27 24.05 0.92
CA ARG A 17 29.97 22.78 0.78
C ARG A 17 29.22 21.75 1.63
N LEU A 18 28.77 20.67 0.98
CA LEU A 18 28.33 19.44 1.63
C LEU A 18 29.31 19.08 2.77
N PRO A 19 28.83 18.72 3.98
CA PRO A 19 29.72 18.24 5.03
C PRO A 19 30.43 16.98 4.52
N SER A 20 31.75 17.06 4.47
CA SER A 20 32.62 15.94 4.12
C SER A 20 32.37 14.79 5.11
N PHE A 21 32.03 13.61 4.57
CA PHE A 21 31.99 12.37 5.32
C PHE A 21 33.26 12.20 6.18
N PRO A 22 33.15 11.76 7.45
CA PRO A 22 34.33 11.46 8.24
C PRO A 22 35.15 10.36 7.56
N LYS A 23 36.38 10.70 7.18
CA LYS A 23 37.39 9.76 6.69
C LYS A 23 37.75 8.81 7.84
N PHE A 24 37.26 7.58 7.79
CA PHE A 24 37.80 6.51 8.62
C PHE A 24 39.10 6.00 7.98
N HIS A 25 40.21 6.15 8.69
CA HIS A 25 41.49 5.55 8.32
C HIS A 25 41.36 4.01 8.39
N PHE A 26 41.64 3.35 7.26
CA PHE A 26 41.78 1.90 7.16
C PHE A 26 43.23 1.52 7.39
N ASP A 27 43.54 0.99 8.57
CA ASP A 27 44.77 0.22 8.75
C ASP A 27 44.49 -1.24 8.40
N LEU A 28 44.90 -1.61 7.19
CA LEU A 28 44.96 -2.98 6.73
C LEU A 28 46.16 -3.68 7.38
N TYR A 29 45.91 -4.57 8.33
CA TYR A 29 46.86 -5.64 8.66
C TYR A 29 46.39 -6.95 8.00
N PRO A 30 47.25 -7.63 7.22
CA PRO A 30 46.91 -8.87 6.55
C PRO A 30 47.11 -10.10 7.46
N ASN A 31 46.18 -11.05 7.34
CA ASN A 31 46.31 -12.48 7.66
C ASN A 31 46.90 -12.89 9.02
N SER A 32 46.02 -13.31 9.94
CA SER A 32 46.28 -14.49 10.77
C SER A 32 44.98 -15.20 11.11
N SER A 33 44.89 -16.45 10.70
CA SER A 33 43.89 -17.45 11.07
C SER A 33 43.61 -17.48 12.57
N PHE A 34 42.34 -17.29 12.97
CA PHE A 34 41.87 -17.74 14.28
C PHE A 34 40.54 -18.48 14.17
N SER A 35 40.50 -19.60 14.86
CA SER A 35 39.55 -20.70 14.78
C SER A 35 38.12 -20.36 15.19
N ARG A 36 37.15 -20.88 14.42
CA ARG A 36 35.78 -21.17 14.85
C ARG A 36 35.80 -22.09 16.07
N ASN A 37 35.60 -21.54 17.26
CA ASN A 37 35.01 -22.15 18.47
C ASN A 37 35.58 -21.48 19.71
N SER A 38 34.89 -20.47 20.26
CA SER A 38 34.87 -20.08 21.69
C SER A 38 34.44 -18.62 21.89
N MET A 39 33.19 -18.24 21.55
CA MET A 39 32.60 -17.01 22.14
C MET A 39 31.08 -16.87 22.00
N ASN A 40 30.31 -17.97 22.06
CA ASN A 40 28.86 -17.94 21.82
C ASN A 40 27.96 -18.40 22.98
N VAL A 41 28.40 -18.29 24.25
CA VAL A 41 27.56 -18.70 25.41
C VAL A 41 27.48 -17.67 26.56
N ALA A 42 28.19 -16.54 26.53
CA ALA A 42 28.25 -15.65 27.71
C ALA A 42 27.47 -14.30 27.63
N CYS A 43 26.84 -13.92 26.51
CA CYS A 43 26.20 -12.59 26.39
C CYS A 43 24.67 -12.58 26.23
N ARG A 44 23.96 -13.67 26.54
CA ARG A 44 22.48 -13.73 26.44
C ARG A 44 21.69 -13.89 27.75
N MET A 45 22.32 -13.64 28.90
CA MET A 45 21.66 -13.77 30.23
C MET A 45 21.83 -12.58 31.19
N HIS A 46 21.97 -11.34 30.68
CA HIS A 46 22.15 -10.18 31.56
C HIS A 46 21.20 -9.00 31.37
N PHE A 47 19.92 -9.24 31.02
CA PHE A 47 18.93 -8.15 30.96
C PHE A 47 17.57 -8.39 31.63
N ASN A 48 17.44 -9.34 32.57
CA ASN A 48 16.18 -9.53 33.32
C ASN A 48 16.36 -9.77 34.85
N ALA A 49 17.46 -9.35 35.45
CA ALA A 49 17.74 -9.63 36.87
C ALA A 49 18.08 -8.38 37.73
N VAL A 50 17.62 -7.18 37.38
CA VAL A 50 17.89 -5.96 38.18
C VAL A 50 16.64 -5.23 38.67
N TRP A 51 15.43 -5.77 38.49
CA TRP A 51 14.20 -5.13 38.99
C TRP A 51 13.34 -6.00 39.92
N ALA A 52 13.99 -6.69 40.87
CA ALA A 52 13.31 -7.35 41.98
C ALA A 52 14.17 -7.45 43.26
N ARG A 53 14.97 -6.43 43.58
CA ARG A 53 15.53 -6.26 44.93
C ARG A 53 15.15 -4.88 45.44
N ASN A 54 14.00 -4.81 46.11
CA ASN A 54 13.69 -3.91 47.23
C ASN A 54 12.18 -3.92 47.51
N ARG A 55 11.67 -4.98 48.14
CA ARG A 55 10.54 -4.93 49.10
C ARG A 55 10.60 -6.15 50.04
N PRO A 56 10.91 -5.99 51.33
CA PRO A 56 10.62 -7.00 52.34
C PRO A 56 9.13 -6.92 52.72
N ASN A 57 8.53 -8.07 53.04
CA ASN A 57 7.15 -8.28 53.52
C ASN A 57 6.06 -8.45 52.45
N CYS A 58 5.98 -9.66 51.89
CA CYS A 58 4.72 -10.36 51.65
C CYS A 58 4.97 -11.87 51.75
N GLN A 59 4.55 -12.48 52.85
CA GLN A 59 4.49 -13.94 53.00
C GLN A 59 3.38 -14.48 52.09
N PHE A 60 3.71 -15.41 51.19
CA PHE A 60 2.74 -16.33 50.60
C PHE A 60 3.20 -17.77 50.90
N SER A 61 2.45 -18.43 51.78
CA SER A 61 2.54 -19.86 52.07
C SER A 61 2.13 -20.68 50.84
N PRO A 62 2.89 -21.71 50.43
CA PRO A 62 2.40 -22.67 49.45
C PRO A 62 1.35 -23.57 50.12
N ILE A 63 0.10 -23.50 49.66
CA ILE A 63 -0.91 -24.50 49.97
C ILE A 63 -0.49 -25.79 49.27
N ALA A 64 0.07 -26.72 50.04
CA ALA A 64 0.31 -28.09 49.63
C ALA A 64 -1.03 -28.81 49.49
N ILE A 65 -1.37 -29.24 48.29
CA ILE A 65 -2.43 -30.24 48.07
C ILE A 65 -1.80 -31.59 48.42
N ARG A 66 -2.13 -32.13 49.59
CA ARG A 66 -1.90 -33.54 49.93
C ARG A 66 -2.81 -34.38 49.03
N THR A 67 -2.22 -35.25 48.22
CA THR A 67 -2.90 -36.41 47.64
C THR A 67 -2.48 -37.62 48.44
N ASP A 68 -3.34 -38.07 49.34
CA ASP A 68 -3.22 -39.37 49.99
C ASP A 68 -3.59 -40.46 48.98
N CYS A 69 -2.58 -41.10 48.39
CA CYS A 69 -2.69 -42.43 47.78
C CYS A 69 -1.43 -43.20 48.18
N GLU A 70 -1.59 -44.13 49.10
CA GLU A 70 -0.56 -45.09 49.50
C GLU A 70 -0.20 -46.04 48.35
N GLY A 71 1.08 -46.38 48.27
CA GLY A 71 1.57 -47.61 47.65
C GLY A 71 1.74 -47.59 46.12
N VAL A 72 2.95 -47.23 45.66
CA VAL A 72 3.80 -48.01 44.74
C VAL A 72 5.03 -47.15 44.40
N ASN A 73 6.21 -47.62 44.80
CA ASN A 73 7.51 -47.03 44.45
C ASN A 73 7.79 -47.25 42.96
N VAL A 74 8.00 -46.17 42.20
CA VAL A 74 8.69 -46.20 40.90
C VAL A 74 9.74 -45.09 40.88
N PRO A 75 11.00 -45.34 40.47
CA PRO A 75 12.08 -44.37 40.55
C PRO A 75 11.95 -43.30 39.45
N ILE A 76 12.38 -42.08 39.76
CA ILE A 76 12.51 -40.96 38.82
C ILE A 76 13.87 -41.04 38.11
N PRO A 77 13.93 -41.04 36.76
CA PRO A 77 15.09 -40.55 36.05
C PRO A 77 14.78 -39.26 35.27
N GLY A 78 15.73 -38.33 35.32
CA GLY A 78 15.61 -36.98 34.77
C GLY A 78 15.66 -36.90 33.24
N SER A 79 15.19 -35.74 32.76
CA SER A 79 15.30 -35.19 31.41
C SER A 79 14.55 -35.94 30.28
N PHE A 80 13.81 -35.13 29.52
CA PHE A 80 13.04 -35.40 28.29
C PHE A 80 11.56 -35.80 28.39
N VAL A 81 10.80 -35.14 27.50
CA VAL A 81 9.38 -35.31 27.11
C VAL A 81 8.35 -34.50 27.91
N LEU A 82 8.28 -33.19 27.64
CA LEU A 82 7.17 -32.29 28.01
C LEU A 82 5.97 -32.39 27.02
N PHE A 83 5.87 -33.48 26.25
CA PHE A 83 4.91 -33.60 25.14
C PHE A 83 3.68 -34.48 25.43
N ASP A 84 3.57 -35.13 26.60
CA ASP A 84 2.52 -36.14 26.82
C ASP A 84 1.56 -35.87 27.98
N HIS A 85 1.73 -34.78 28.74
CA HIS A 85 0.73 -34.37 29.74
C HIS A 85 -0.59 -33.90 29.10
N ASN A 86 -0.53 -33.43 27.84
CA ASN A 86 -1.69 -32.95 27.08
C ASN A 86 -2.73 -34.05 26.78
N SER A 87 -2.30 -35.32 26.70
CA SER A 87 -3.22 -36.45 26.48
C SER A 87 -3.78 -37.00 27.78
N GLN A 88 -3.08 -36.84 28.91
CA GLN A 88 -3.48 -37.37 30.21
C GLN A 88 -4.56 -36.53 30.90
N VAL A 89 -4.55 -35.20 30.79
CA VAL A 89 -5.61 -34.34 31.36
C VAL A 89 -6.95 -34.57 30.64
N VAL A 90 -6.91 -34.72 29.31
CA VAL A 90 -8.03 -35.10 28.45
C VAL A 90 -8.52 -36.53 28.78
N LYS A 91 -7.60 -37.47 29.03
CA LYS A 91 -7.96 -38.85 29.42
C LYS A 91 -8.52 -38.97 30.85
N LEU A 92 -8.30 -38.00 31.74
CA LEU A 92 -8.67 -38.11 33.15
C LEU A 92 -10.07 -37.57 33.51
N ASN A 93 -10.92 -37.18 32.56
CA ASN A 93 -12.28 -36.66 32.84
C ASN A 93 -12.32 -35.45 33.81
N ALA A 94 -11.18 -34.84 34.16
CA ALA A 94 -11.10 -33.83 35.22
C ALA A 94 -11.89 -32.55 34.90
N CYS A 95 -11.97 -32.18 33.61
CA CYS A 95 -12.78 -31.06 33.13
C CYS A 95 -14.30 -31.30 33.27
N ARG A 96 -14.74 -32.57 33.30
CA ARG A 96 -16.15 -32.94 33.54
C ARG A 96 -16.54 -32.89 35.01
N VAL A 97 -15.57 -32.99 35.92
CA VAL A 97 -15.82 -33.11 37.36
C VAL A 97 -15.78 -31.76 38.08
N ASP A 98 -14.95 -30.81 37.62
CA ASP A 98 -14.84 -29.47 38.23
C ASP A 98 -14.78 -28.34 37.20
N ASN A 99 -15.90 -27.61 37.08
CA ASN A 99 -16.03 -26.41 36.24
C ASN A 99 -15.02 -25.29 36.62
N LEU A 100 -14.50 -25.25 37.85
CA LEU A 100 -13.49 -24.28 38.28
C LEU A 100 -12.10 -24.64 37.74
N PHE A 101 -11.79 -25.93 37.66
CA PHE A 101 -10.53 -26.43 37.11
C PHE A 101 -10.45 -26.14 35.60
N GLY A 102 -11.52 -26.42 34.85
CA GLY A 102 -11.63 -26.07 33.42
C GLY A 102 -11.44 -24.57 33.18
N LYS A 103 -12.10 -23.71 33.95
CA LYS A 103 -11.95 -22.23 33.88
C LYS A 103 -10.52 -21.75 34.12
N LYS A 104 -9.80 -22.34 35.09
CA LYS A 104 -8.39 -22.02 35.36
C LYS A 104 -7.48 -22.51 34.24
N LEU A 105 -7.73 -23.70 33.70
CA LEU A 105 -6.99 -24.27 32.59
C LEU A 105 -7.11 -23.39 31.35
N THR A 106 -8.32 -23.00 30.93
CA THR A 106 -8.53 -22.12 29.77
C THR A 106 -7.80 -20.79 29.96
N LYS A 107 -7.79 -20.21 31.18
CA LYS A 107 -7.06 -18.97 31.47
C LYS A 107 -5.53 -19.13 31.41
N PHE A 108 -5.02 -20.32 31.74
CA PHE A 108 -3.60 -20.66 31.68
C PHE A 108 -3.14 -20.87 30.23
N TYR A 109 -3.89 -21.66 29.46
CA TYR A 109 -3.62 -21.94 28.05
C TYR A 109 -3.74 -20.68 27.16
N VAL A 110 -4.71 -19.80 27.42
CA VAL A 110 -4.92 -18.54 26.67
C VAL A 110 -3.79 -17.51 26.80
N LYS A 111 -2.84 -17.70 27.73
CA LYS A 111 -1.63 -16.87 27.83
C LYS A 111 -0.53 -17.28 26.85
N ASP A 112 -0.51 -18.52 26.38
CA ASP A 112 0.56 -19.03 25.52
C ASP A 112 0.12 -19.09 24.06
N VAL A 113 0.69 -18.23 23.22
CA VAL A 113 0.31 -18.06 21.80
C VAL A 113 0.56 -19.32 20.95
N LYS A 114 1.29 -20.30 21.48
CA LYS A 114 1.77 -21.49 20.73
C LYS A 114 0.83 -22.70 20.74
N CYS A 115 -0.22 -22.75 21.58
CA CYS A 115 -1.03 -23.97 21.78
C CYS A 115 -2.52 -23.84 21.42
N VAL A 116 -2.86 -22.99 20.44
CA VAL A 116 -4.26 -22.71 20.06
C VAL A 116 -5.07 -23.94 19.64
N ASP A 117 -4.43 -24.97 19.05
CA ASP A 117 -5.13 -26.21 18.64
C ASP A 117 -5.40 -27.17 19.81
N GLY A 118 -4.68 -27.02 20.93
CA GLY A 118 -4.99 -27.68 22.19
C GLY A 118 -6.17 -27.00 22.90
N ASP A 119 -6.28 -25.68 22.76
CA ASP A 119 -7.31 -24.87 23.40
C ASP A 119 -8.72 -25.24 22.93
N SER A 120 -8.91 -25.57 21.64
CA SER A 120 -10.21 -25.99 21.11
C SER A 120 -10.66 -27.33 21.70
N LYS A 121 -9.74 -28.30 21.84
CA LYS A 121 -10.04 -29.63 22.40
C LYS A 121 -10.41 -29.55 23.88
N VAL A 122 -9.65 -28.76 24.65
CA VAL A 122 -9.96 -28.50 26.06
C VAL A 122 -11.29 -27.77 26.20
N PHE A 123 -11.59 -26.84 25.28
CA PHE A 123 -12.86 -26.12 25.26
C PHE A 123 -14.07 -27.02 24.95
N ASP A 124 -13.88 -28.01 24.08
CA ASP A 124 -14.93 -28.99 23.74
C ASP A 124 -15.31 -29.91 24.90
N GLU A 125 -14.40 -30.11 25.86
CA GLU A 125 -14.62 -30.96 27.04
C GLU A 125 -15.26 -30.24 28.23
N ILE A 126 -15.46 -28.92 28.16
CA ILE A 126 -16.08 -28.14 29.25
C ILE A 126 -17.61 -28.37 29.23
N PRO A 127 -18.21 -28.93 30.31
CA PRO A 127 -19.65 -29.25 30.34
C PRO A 127 -20.55 -28.03 30.31
N GLU A 128 -20.16 -26.95 30.99
CA GLU A 128 -20.87 -25.67 31.01
C GLU A 128 -19.94 -24.53 30.57
N ARG A 129 -20.08 -24.13 29.32
CA ARG A 129 -19.35 -23.00 28.77
C ARG A 129 -19.99 -21.71 29.28
N THR A 130 -19.15 -20.73 29.60
CA THR A 130 -19.57 -19.45 30.16
C THR A 130 -19.00 -18.32 29.34
N LEU A 131 -19.55 -17.11 29.48
CA LEU A 131 -19.01 -15.94 28.77
C LEU A 131 -17.49 -15.75 28.96
N PRO A 132 -16.91 -15.89 30.18
CA PRO A 132 -15.46 -15.80 30.35
C PRO A 132 -14.64 -16.82 29.55
N THR A 133 -15.14 -18.06 29.38
CA THR A 133 -14.41 -19.10 28.63
C THR A 133 -14.45 -18.80 27.13
N TYR A 134 -15.62 -18.44 26.59
CA TYR A 134 -15.74 -17.98 25.19
C TYR A 134 -14.92 -16.72 24.92
N ALA A 135 -14.99 -15.73 25.81
CA ALA A 135 -14.26 -14.47 25.65
C ALA A 135 -12.74 -14.68 25.69
N ALA A 136 -12.25 -15.66 26.45
CA ALA A 136 -10.84 -16.01 26.46
C ALA A 136 -10.41 -16.67 25.14
N LEU A 137 -11.19 -17.62 24.65
CA LEU A 137 -10.95 -18.33 23.39
C LEU A 137 -10.99 -17.38 22.17
N ILE A 138 -12.03 -16.55 22.07
CA ILE A 138 -12.18 -15.56 20.99
C ILE A 138 -11.02 -14.56 20.97
N ARG A 139 -10.55 -14.11 22.14
CA ARG A 139 -9.36 -13.24 22.22
C ARG A 139 -8.09 -13.97 21.80
N ALA A 140 -7.95 -15.26 22.13
CA ALA A 140 -6.81 -16.07 21.70
C ALA A 140 -6.78 -16.23 20.17
N TYR A 141 -7.93 -16.57 19.56
CA TYR A 141 -8.06 -16.61 18.10
C TYR A 141 -7.82 -15.25 17.44
N CYS A 142 -8.26 -14.15 18.07
CA CYS A 142 -8.01 -12.80 17.56
C CYS A 142 -6.52 -12.45 17.56
N ARG A 143 -5.77 -12.83 18.60
CA ARG A 143 -4.31 -12.59 18.68
C ARG A 143 -3.50 -13.46 17.71
N SER A 144 -3.99 -14.67 17.42
CA SER A 144 -3.36 -15.59 16.47
C SER A 144 -3.87 -15.42 15.03
N GLU A 145 -4.71 -14.41 14.78
CA GLU A 145 -5.31 -14.11 13.46
C GLU A 145 -6.08 -15.29 12.83
N LYS A 146 -6.55 -16.23 13.65
CA LYS A 146 -7.41 -17.36 13.25
C LYS A 146 -8.87 -16.90 13.15
N TRP A 147 -9.18 -16.14 12.10
CA TRP A 147 -10.46 -15.45 11.96
C TRP A 147 -11.67 -16.38 11.81
N ASN A 148 -11.52 -17.51 11.12
CA ASN A 148 -12.64 -18.44 10.86
C ASN A 148 -13.08 -19.12 12.17
N GLU A 149 -12.11 -19.58 12.95
CA GLU A 149 -12.27 -20.21 14.25
C GLU A 149 -12.85 -19.21 15.26
N LEU A 150 -12.40 -17.95 15.21
CA LEU A 150 -12.97 -16.85 16.00
C LEU A 150 -14.47 -16.71 15.75
N PHE A 151 -14.90 -16.63 14.49
CA PHE A 151 -16.32 -16.47 14.15
C PHE A 151 -17.14 -17.73 14.43
N ALA A 152 -16.54 -18.92 14.31
CA ALA A 152 -17.18 -20.18 14.71
C ALA A 152 -17.43 -20.22 16.23
N ALA A 153 -16.44 -19.86 17.04
CA ALA A 153 -16.58 -19.77 18.49
C ALA A 153 -17.60 -18.70 18.90
N PHE A 154 -17.59 -17.54 18.24
CA PHE A 154 -18.58 -16.49 18.49
C PHE A 154 -20.01 -16.92 18.13
N ARG A 155 -20.19 -17.67 17.03
CA ARG A 155 -21.49 -18.23 16.64
C ARG A 155 -21.98 -19.25 17.67
N SER A 156 -21.13 -20.20 18.06
CA SER A 156 -21.46 -21.20 19.09
C SER A 156 -21.85 -20.54 20.41
N MET A 157 -21.15 -19.48 20.83
CA MET A 157 -21.52 -18.71 22.03
C MET A 157 -22.95 -18.16 21.95
N VAL A 158 -23.31 -17.57 20.81
CA VAL A 158 -24.65 -17.00 20.59
C VAL A 158 -25.72 -18.08 20.47
N ASP A 159 -25.42 -19.20 19.81
CA ASP A 159 -26.32 -20.35 19.66
C ASP A 159 -26.63 -21.02 21.01
N GLU A 160 -25.65 -21.05 21.93
CA GLU A 160 -25.82 -21.49 23.32
C GLU A 160 -26.52 -20.44 24.21
N GLY A 161 -26.99 -19.32 23.64
CA GLY A 161 -27.69 -18.25 24.37
C GLY A 161 -26.80 -17.36 25.22
N ILE A 162 -25.48 -17.50 25.12
CA ILE A 162 -24.50 -16.69 25.85
C ILE A 162 -24.24 -15.42 25.05
N LEU A 163 -24.55 -14.26 25.65
CA LEU A 163 -24.44 -12.97 24.97
C LEU A 163 -23.09 -12.29 25.27
N PRO A 164 -22.46 -11.62 24.28
CA PRO A 164 -21.20 -10.91 24.49
C PRO A 164 -21.39 -9.72 25.43
N ASP A 165 -20.44 -9.53 26.35
CA ASP A 165 -20.34 -8.31 27.16
C ASP A 165 -19.66 -7.17 26.39
N LYS A 166 -19.64 -6.00 27.03
CA LYS A 166 -19.00 -4.79 26.51
C LYS A 166 -17.50 -4.92 26.25
N TYR A 167 -16.83 -5.91 26.84
CA TYR A 167 -15.38 -6.13 26.69
C TYR A 167 -15.05 -7.12 25.56
N LEU A 168 -16.00 -7.93 25.12
CA LEU A 168 -15.84 -8.87 24.02
C LEU A 168 -16.26 -8.26 22.68
N VAL A 169 -17.30 -7.41 22.68
CA VAL A 169 -17.80 -6.72 21.46
C VAL A 169 -16.68 -6.04 20.65
N PRO A 170 -15.76 -5.24 21.25
CA PRO A 170 -14.64 -4.64 20.50
C PRO A 170 -13.73 -5.66 19.82
N THR A 171 -13.51 -6.84 20.43
CA THR A 171 -12.66 -7.89 19.85
C THR A 171 -13.31 -8.48 18.60
N VAL A 172 -14.62 -8.71 18.64
CA VAL A 172 -15.40 -9.20 17.49
C VAL A 172 -15.45 -8.14 16.38
N LEU A 173 -15.68 -6.87 16.73
CA LEU A 173 -15.65 -5.76 15.77
C LEU A 173 -14.28 -5.62 15.09
N LYS A 174 -13.18 -5.76 15.84
CA LYS A 174 -11.82 -5.78 15.28
C LYS A 174 -11.63 -6.93 14.27
N ALA A 175 -12.15 -8.12 14.56
CA ALA A 175 -12.12 -9.23 13.61
C ALA A 175 -12.97 -8.92 12.35
N CYS A 176 -14.16 -8.34 12.52
CA CYS A 176 -15.01 -7.91 11.41
C CYS A 176 -14.32 -6.84 10.55
N SER A 177 -13.62 -5.90 11.18
CA SER A 177 -12.84 -4.82 10.56
C SER A 177 -11.74 -5.41 9.66
N ARG A 178 -10.92 -6.32 10.20
CA ARG A 178 -9.83 -6.98 9.46
C ARG A 178 -10.29 -7.83 8.29
N ARG A 179 -11.50 -8.38 8.35
CA ARG A 179 -12.10 -9.22 7.32
C ARG A 179 -13.09 -8.46 6.42
N GLN A 180 -13.28 -7.16 6.64
CA GLN A 180 -14.28 -6.31 5.98
C GLN A 180 -15.69 -6.93 5.97
N MET A 181 -16.08 -7.58 7.07
CA MET A 181 -17.37 -8.27 7.22
C MET A 181 -18.49 -7.30 7.59
N VAL A 182 -18.91 -6.47 6.64
CA VAL A 182 -19.88 -5.38 6.85
C VAL A 182 -21.20 -5.88 7.46
N LYS A 183 -21.74 -6.99 6.96
CA LYS A 183 -23.03 -7.55 7.44
C LYS A 183 -22.94 -7.94 8.91
N THR A 184 -21.94 -8.73 9.28
CA THR A 184 -21.74 -9.21 10.66
C THR A 184 -21.45 -8.05 11.60
N GLY A 185 -20.60 -7.09 11.21
CA GLY A 185 -20.34 -5.92 12.04
C GLY A 185 -21.56 -5.02 12.23
N LYS A 186 -22.42 -4.83 11.21
CA LYS A 186 -23.72 -4.12 11.36
C LYS A 186 -24.66 -4.85 12.32
N MET A 187 -24.67 -6.19 12.33
CA MET A 187 -25.43 -6.97 13.33
C MET A 187 -24.91 -6.74 14.75
N VAL A 188 -23.59 -6.75 14.94
CA VAL A 188 -22.94 -6.48 16.24
C VAL A 188 -23.21 -5.05 16.70
N HIS A 189 -23.19 -4.07 15.79
CA HIS A 189 -23.57 -2.69 16.09
C HIS A 189 -25.04 -2.59 16.52
N GLY A 190 -25.96 -3.22 15.79
CA GLY A 190 -27.37 -3.28 16.18
C GLY A 190 -27.60 -3.92 17.55
N TYR A 191 -26.83 -4.96 17.89
CA TYR A 191 -26.80 -5.55 19.23
C TYR A 191 -26.31 -4.55 20.29
N ALA A 192 -25.20 -3.84 20.03
CA ALA A 192 -24.66 -2.84 20.94
C ALA A 192 -25.66 -1.71 21.23
N ILE A 193 -26.40 -1.25 20.20
CA ILE A 193 -27.49 -0.26 20.35
C ILE A 193 -28.59 -0.81 21.27
N ARG A 194 -29.10 -2.02 20.99
CA ARG A 194 -30.19 -2.64 21.79
C ARG A 194 -29.79 -2.86 23.25
N LYS A 195 -28.53 -3.13 23.52
CA LYS A 195 -27.98 -3.30 24.88
C LYS A 195 -27.50 -1.99 25.51
N ARG A 196 -27.71 -0.83 24.87
CA ARG A 196 -27.28 0.51 25.31
C ARG A 196 -25.77 0.62 25.56
N MET A 197 -24.99 -0.21 24.88
CA MET A 197 -23.54 -0.29 25.04
C MET A 197 -22.79 0.79 24.25
N VAL A 198 -23.42 1.45 23.27
CA VAL A 198 -22.80 2.47 22.40
C VAL A 198 -22.39 3.74 23.16
N SER A 199 -22.93 3.93 24.38
CA SER A 199 -22.48 4.99 25.29
C SER A 199 -21.05 4.77 25.83
N ASP A 200 -20.54 3.54 25.78
CA ASP A 200 -19.17 3.23 26.20
C ASP A 200 -18.18 3.64 25.10
N ILE A 201 -17.25 4.53 25.45
CA ILE A 201 -16.26 5.11 24.53
C ILE A 201 -15.43 4.04 23.80
N VAL A 202 -15.14 2.92 24.46
CA VAL A 202 -14.35 1.82 23.87
C VAL A 202 -15.12 1.14 22.75
N ILE A 203 -16.44 1.02 22.89
CA ILE A 203 -17.32 0.46 21.85
C ILE A 203 -17.50 1.45 20.72
N GLY A 204 -17.70 2.73 21.02
CA GLY A 204 -17.74 3.79 20.01
C GLY A 204 -16.47 3.80 19.15
N ASN A 205 -15.30 3.79 19.79
CA ASN A 205 -14.00 3.71 19.10
C ASN A 205 -13.84 2.44 18.25
N ALA A 206 -14.27 1.27 18.77
CA ALA A 206 -14.21 0.02 18.00
C ALA A 206 -15.18 -0.02 16.81
N LEU A 207 -16.35 0.62 16.93
CA LEU A 207 -17.31 0.76 15.83
C LEU A 207 -16.77 1.70 14.74
N MET A 208 -16.14 2.81 15.12
CA MET A 208 -15.50 3.72 14.17
C MET A 208 -14.35 3.05 13.41
N ASP A 209 -13.45 2.33 14.10
CA ASP A 209 -12.39 1.54 13.45
C ASP A 209 -12.98 0.51 12.47
N PHE A 210 -14.06 -0.18 12.87
CA PHE A 210 -14.76 -1.12 12.00
C PHE A 210 -15.33 -0.45 10.74
N TYR A 211 -16.09 0.64 10.90
CA TYR A 211 -16.71 1.33 9.76
C TYR A 211 -15.68 2.01 8.85
N GLY A 212 -14.64 2.61 9.42
CA GLY A 212 -13.53 3.21 8.68
C GLY A 212 -12.82 2.18 7.79
N ASN A 213 -12.41 1.03 8.35
CA ASN A 213 -11.76 -0.03 7.57
C ASN A 213 -12.70 -0.72 6.56
N CYS A 214 -14.01 -0.60 6.73
CA CYS A 214 -15.02 -1.08 5.79
C CYS A 214 -15.42 -0.04 4.73
N ARG A 215 -14.78 1.15 4.70
CA ARG A 215 -15.11 2.24 3.77
C ARG A 215 -16.58 2.69 3.84
N ASP A 216 -17.15 2.68 5.05
CA ASP A 216 -18.50 3.18 5.34
C ASP A 216 -18.38 4.43 6.23
N LEU A 217 -17.83 5.50 5.64
CA LEU A 217 -17.56 6.77 6.34
C LEU A 217 -18.82 7.36 6.97
N GLY A 218 -19.97 7.29 6.28
CA GLY A 218 -21.23 7.81 6.80
C GLY A 218 -21.65 7.15 8.11
N SER A 219 -21.51 5.82 8.22
CA SER A 219 -21.80 5.13 9.48
C SER A 219 -20.78 5.45 10.57
N SER A 220 -19.50 5.65 10.22
CA SER A 220 -18.46 6.08 11.17
C SER A 220 -18.79 7.45 11.78
N ILE A 221 -19.17 8.43 10.95
CA ILE A 221 -19.59 9.77 11.38
C ILE A 221 -20.82 9.70 12.29
N ASN A 222 -21.84 8.92 11.91
CA ASN A 222 -23.04 8.76 12.73
C ASN A 222 -22.73 8.18 14.12
N VAL A 223 -21.80 7.22 14.21
CA VAL A 223 -21.35 6.69 15.50
C VAL A 223 -20.65 7.80 16.30
N PHE A 224 -19.71 8.51 15.70
CA PHE A 224 -18.98 9.60 16.35
C PHE A 224 -19.94 10.68 16.90
N ASP A 225 -20.89 11.14 16.10
CA ASP A 225 -21.86 12.16 16.49
C ASP A 225 -22.75 11.69 17.65
N SER A 226 -23.11 10.39 17.68
CA SER A 226 -23.90 9.80 18.75
C SER A 226 -23.16 9.63 20.09
N MET A 227 -21.83 9.73 20.11
CA MET A 227 -21.03 9.57 21.33
C MET A 227 -21.12 10.80 22.23
N SER A 228 -21.48 10.59 23.50
CA SER A 228 -21.56 11.66 24.52
C SER A 228 -20.20 12.19 24.95
N GLU A 229 -19.21 11.30 25.04
CA GLU A 229 -17.82 11.64 25.34
C GLU A 229 -16.93 11.18 24.18
N LYS A 230 -15.95 12.01 23.83
CA LYS A 230 -15.02 11.78 22.72
C LYS A 230 -13.61 12.03 23.24
N ASP A 231 -12.74 11.03 23.07
CA ASP A 231 -11.34 11.13 23.47
C ASP A 231 -10.43 11.28 22.25
N VAL A 232 -9.13 11.40 22.50
CA VAL A 232 -8.11 11.49 21.45
C VAL A 232 -8.22 10.34 20.45
N VAL A 233 -8.56 9.14 20.91
CA VAL A 233 -8.73 7.95 20.05
C VAL A 233 -9.95 8.10 19.16
N SER A 234 -11.07 8.61 19.68
CA SER A 234 -12.28 8.88 18.90
C SER A 234 -12.02 9.83 17.74
N TRP A 235 -11.36 10.96 18.03
CA TRP A 235 -11.02 11.97 17.03
C TRP A 235 -10.01 11.44 16.01
N THR A 236 -8.98 10.70 16.46
CA THR A 236 -7.96 10.12 15.58
C THR A 236 -8.55 9.07 14.64
N ALA A 237 -9.50 8.26 15.11
CA ALA A 237 -10.22 7.29 14.28
C ALA A 237 -11.03 7.99 13.19
N LEU A 238 -11.69 9.12 13.51
CA LEU A 238 -12.44 9.91 12.54
C LEU A 238 -11.52 10.56 11.50
N VAL A 239 -10.41 11.17 11.93
CA VAL A 239 -9.37 11.71 11.02
C VAL A 239 -8.88 10.62 10.07
N SER A 240 -8.57 9.43 10.59
CA SER A 240 -8.12 8.29 9.77
C SER A 240 -9.19 7.85 8.77
N ALA A 241 -10.47 7.81 9.17
CA ALA A 241 -11.57 7.45 8.28
C ALA A 241 -11.74 8.45 7.11
N TYR A 242 -11.62 9.76 7.36
CA TYR A 242 -11.63 10.76 6.28
C TYR A 242 -10.42 10.63 5.35
N ILE A 243 -9.24 10.32 5.90
CA ILE A 243 -8.02 10.08 5.12
C ILE A 243 -8.17 8.86 4.22
N GLU A 244 -8.72 7.73 4.71
CA GLU A 244 -8.92 6.52 3.91
C GLU A 244 -9.87 6.74 2.72
N GLU A 245 -10.82 7.68 2.84
CA GLU A 245 -11.70 8.11 1.73
C GLU A 245 -11.08 9.20 0.84
N GLY A 246 -9.86 9.66 1.15
CA GLY A 246 -9.16 10.73 0.40
C GLY A 246 -9.71 12.14 0.63
N LEU A 247 -10.57 12.34 1.64
CA LEU A 247 -11.16 13.63 1.99
C LEU A 247 -10.23 14.42 2.93
N LEU A 248 -9.02 14.76 2.46
CA LEU A 248 -7.95 15.34 3.27
C LEU A 248 -8.33 16.67 3.94
N ASN A 249 -9.08 17.53 3.25
CA ASN A 249 -9.53 18.82 3.80
C ASN A 249 -10.49 18.64 4.99
N GLU A 250 -11.37 17.64 4.94
CA GLU A 250 -12.26 17.34 6.05
C GLU A 250 -11.49 16.71 7.21
N ALA A 251 -10.53 15.82 6.93
CA ALA A 251 -9.63 15.26 7.94
C ALA A 251 -8.88 16.37 8.71
N MET A 252 -8.38 17.39 8.00
CA MET A 252 -7.73 18.57 8.58
C MET A 252 -8.67 19.36 9.49
N LYS A 253 -9.90 19.64 9.03
CA LYS A 253 -10.91 20.33 9.86
C LYS A 253 -11.25 19.56 11.13
N VAL A 254 -11.38 18.24 11.03
CA VAL A 254 -11.63 17.36 12.18
C VAL A 254 -10.47 17.42 13.17
N PHE A 255 -9.22 17.39 12.69
CA PHE A 255 -8.05 17.50 13.55
C PHE A 255 -7.96 18.86 14.27
N HIS A 256 -8.24 19.96 13.58
CA HIS A 256 -8.29 21.27 14.24
C HIS A 256 -9.47 21.41 15.21
N SER A 257 -10.60 20.76 14.92
CA SER A 257 -11.74 20.68 15.84
C SER A 257 -11.37 19.90 17.12
N MET A 258 -10.58 18.84 17.01
CA MET A 258 -10.01 18.12 18.15
C MET A 258 -9.17 19.05 19.03
N GLN A 259 -8.25 19.83 18.45
CA GLN A 259 -7.45 20.81 19.21
C GLN A 259 -8.33 21.88 19.87
N SER A 260 -9.32 22.39 19.14
CA SER A 260 -10.25 23.42 19.62
C SER A 260 -11.18 22.92 20.74
N SER A 261 -11.41 21.60 20.82
CA SER A 261 -12.14 20.96 21.92
C SER A 261 -11.32 20.84 23.22
N GLY A 262 -10.08 21.35 23.23
CA GLY A 262 -9.19 21.31 24.39
C GLY A 262 -8.40 20.01 24.52
N LEU A 263 -8.55 19.08 23.58
CA LEU A 263 -7.78 17.84 23.53
C LEU A 263 -6.45 18.08 22.81
N LYS A 264 -5.34 17.74 23.45
CA LYS A 264 -4.01 17.77 22.81
C LYS A 264 -3.82 16.52 21.94
N PRO A 265 -3.57 16.67 20.62
CA PRO A 265 -3.26 15.53 19.77
C PRO A 265 -2.01 14.80 20.24
N ASP A 266 -2.06 13.47 20.22
CA ASP A 266 -0.93 12.64 20.58
C ASP A 266 -0.10 12.28 19.34
N LEU A 267 1.00 11.54 19.54
CA LEU A 267 1.87 11.11 18.45
C LEU A 267 1.10 10.26 17.40
N ILE A 268 0.06 9.53 17.79
CA ILE A 268 -0.74 8.71 16.88
C ILE A 268 -1.61 9.63 16.01
N SER A 269 -2.25 10.64 16.61
CA SER A 269 -3.05 11.64 15.89
C SER A 269 -2.23 12.38 14.83
N TRP A 270 -1.04 12.86 15.21
CA TRP A 270 -0.13 13.54 14.28
C TRP A 270 0.36 12.61 13.17
N ASN A 271 0.75 11.37 13.51
CA ASN A 271 1.19 10.39 12.52
C ASN A 271 0.07 10.03 11.53
N ALA A 272 -1.19 9.96 11.97
CA ALA A 272 -2.33 9.71 11.10
C ALA A 272 -2.44 10.80 10.02
N LEU A 273 -2.37 12.08 10.40
CA LEU A 273 -2.33 13.19 9.44
C LEU A 273 -1.11 13.12 8.52
N VAL A 274 0.09 13.10 9.10
CA VAL A 274 1.35 13.17 8.35
C VAL A 274 1.44 12.03 7.32
N SER A 275 1.17 10.80 7.72
CA SER A 275 1.17 9.66 6.81
C SER A 275 0.02 9.68 5.80
N GLY A 276 -1.15 10.20 6.19
CA GLY A 276 -2.29 10.37 5.31
C GLY A 276 -2.01 11.33 4.17
N PHE A 277 -1.58 12.56 4.49
CA PHE A 277 -1.22 13.55 3.47
C PHE A 277 -0.09 13.05 2.57
N ALA A 278 0.96 12.42 3.14
CA ALA A 278 2.05 11.86 2.35
C ALA A 278 1.58 10.74 1.40
N ARG A 279 0.62 9.90 1.81
CA ARG A 279 0.06 8.82 0.99
C ARG A 279 -0.65 9.35 -0.26
N TYR A 280 -1.33 10.48 -0.15
CA TYR A 280 -2.05 11.11 -1.26
C TYR A 280 -1.20 12.10 -2.09
N GLY A 281 0.12 12.15 -1.84
CA GLY A 281 1.05 12.97 -2.61
C GLY A 281 1.14 14.43 -2.16
N GLU A 282 0.43 14.82 -1.09
CA GLU A 282 0.52 16.15 -0.47
C GLU A 282 1.72 16.23 0.48
N THR A 283 2.92 15.97 -0.06
CA THR A 283 4.17 15.83 0.72
C THR A 283 4.55 17.11 1.45
N ASN A 284 4.38 18.27 0.84
CA ASN A 284 4.64 19.57 1.49
C ASN A 284 3.79 19.74 2.76
N THR A 285 2.50 19.45 2.67
CA THR A 285 1.57 19.52 3.82
C THR A 285 1.90 18.47 4.88
N ALA A 286 2.35 17.27 4.47
CA ALA A 286 2.82 16.27 5.40
C ALA A 286 4.07 16.74 6.18
N LEU A 287 4.99 17.46 5.53
CA LEU A 287 6.18 18.02 6.16
C LEU A 287 5.85 19.17 7.11
N THR A 288 4.95 20.07 6.73
CA THR A 288 4.52 21.15 7.63
C THR A 288 3.85 20.60 8.89
N TYR A 289 3.09 19.50 8.79
CA TYR A 289 2.54 18.84 9.98
C TYR A 289 3.58 18.10 10.80
N LEU A 290 4.63 17.56 10.17
CA LEU A 290 5.74 16.96 10.91
C LEU A 290 6.54 18.02 11.69
N GLU A 291 6.71 19.21 11.13
CA GLU A 291 7.30 20.37 11.80
C GLU A 291 6.40 20.90 12.91
N ALA A 292 5.10 21.10 12.66
CA ALA A 292 4.14 21.53 13.67
C ALA A 292 4.07 20.56 14.87
N MET A 293 4.16 19.25 14.62
CA MET A 293 4.26 18.25 15.67
C MET A 293 5.51 18.47 16.56
N GLN A 294 6.64 18.86 15.99
CA GLN A 294 7.86 19.17 16.73
C GLN A 294 7.72 20.46 17.55
N GLU A 295 7.07 21.48 16.99
CA GLU A 295 6.79 22.75 17.69
C GLU A 295 5.89 22.56 18.92
N GLU A 296 4.95 21.61 18.86
CA GLU A 296 4.14 21.16 20.00
C GLU A 296 4.94 20.33 21.03
N GLY A 297 6.25 20.18 20.84
CA GLY A 297 7.16 19.48 21.74
C GLY A 297 7.12 17.95 21.61
N LEU A 298 6.44 17.42 20.59
CA LEU A 298 6.41 15.98 20.32
C LEU A 298 7.57 15.59 19.43
N ARG A 299 8.44 14.71 19.95
CA ARG A 299 9.55 14.17 19.18
C ARG A 299 9.05 13.12 18.17
N PRO A 300 9.31 13.28 16.85
CA PRO A 300 9.01 12.27 15.86
C PRO A 300 9.74 10.95 16.16
N ARG A 301 9.04 9.83 15.96
CA ARG A 301 9.63 8.48 16.07
C ARG A 301 9.83 7.88 14.70
N VAL A 302 10.51 6.73 14.62
CA VAL A 302 10.76 6.00 13.36
C VAL A 302 9.48 5.82 12.52
N ASN A 303 8.33 5.53 13.15
CA ASN A 303 7.06 5.38 12.42
C ASN A 303 6.55 6.69 11.78
N SER A 304 6.79 7.84 12.41
CA SER A 304 6.44 9.16 11.88
C SER A 304 7.18 9.41 10.57
N TRP A 305 8.50 9.19 10.58
CA TRP A 305 9.37 9.34 9.42
C TRP A 305 9.03 8.33 8.32
N ASN A 306 8.84 7.05 8.68
CA ASN A 306 8.49 6.00 7.73
C ASN A 306 7.19 6.31 6.98
N GLY A 307 6.18 6.86 7.66
CA GLY A 307 4.92 7.26 7.02
C GLY A 307 5.13 8.26 5.89
N VAL A 308 5.98 9.29 6.11
CA VAL A 308 6.32 10.28 5.08
C VAL A 308 7.19 9.67 3.98
N ILE A 309 8.26 8.96 4.34
CA ILE A 309 9.18 8.34 3.37
C ILE A 309 8.40 7.40 2.44
N SER A 310 7.59 6.49 3.00
CA SER A 310 6.77 5.58 2.20
C SER A 310 5.77 6.32 1.32
N GLY A 311 5.12 7.38 1.82
CA GLY A 311 4.20 8.20 1.05
C GLY A 311 4.87 8.92 -0.14
N CYS A 312 6.03 9.55 0.10
CA CYS A 312 6.82 10.20 -0.96
C CYS A 312 7.23 9.19 -2.04
N VAL A 313 7.73 8.02 -1.63
CA VAL A 313 8.18 6.95 -2.53
C VAL A 313 7.03 6.39 -3.37
N GLN A 314 5.87 6.13 -2.75
CA GLN A 314 4.68 5.63 -3.44
C GLN A 314 4.18 6.58 -4.53
N ASN A 315 4.34 7.89 -4.31
CA ASN A 315 3.95 8.94 -5.26
C ASN A 315 5.08 9.35 -6.23
N GLY A 316 6.24 8.69 -6.18
CA GLY A 316 7.36 8.95 -7.08
C GLY A 316 8.20 10.20 -6.73
N TYR A 317 7.95 10.85 -5.60
CA TYR A 317 8.73 11.97 -5.08
C TYR A 317 10.02 11.49 -4.41
N PHE A 318 10.90 10.86 -5.18
CA PHE A 318 12.08 10.17 -4.66
C PHE A 318 13.10 11.11 -4.01
N LYS A 319 13.24 12.35 -4.49
CA LYS A 319 14.17 13.34 -3.90
C LYS A 319 13.69 13.75 -2.51
N ASP A 320 12.44 14.15 -2.40
CA ASP A 320 11.83 14.53 -1.12
C ASP A 320 11.91 13.37 -0.11
N ALA A 321 11.71 12.12 -0.56
CA ALA A 321 11.90 10.95 0.30
C ALA A 321 13.32 10.83 0.87
N LEU A 322 14.36 11.12 0.05
CA LEU A 322 15.74 11.14 0.49
C LEU A 322 16.02 12.29 1.47
N ASP A 323 15.47 13.48 1.23
CA ASP A 323 15.63 14.63 2.12
C ASP A 323 15.01 14.35 3.49
N VAL A 324 13.82 13.75 3.52
CA VAL A 324 13.17 13.29 4.76
C VAL A 324 13.98 12.22 5.47
N PHE A 325 14.56 11.27 4.73
CA PHE A 325 15.44 10.25 5.31
C PHE A 325 16.71 10.88 5.90
N ILE A 326 17.32 11.85 5.23
CA ILE A 326 18.48 12.59 5.75
C ILE A 326 18.10 13.36 7.02
N ASN A 327 16.94 14.02 7.03
CA ASN A 327 16.43 14.70 8.22
C ASN A 327 16.21 13.72 9.38
N MET A 328 15.69 12.52 9.12
CA MET A 328 15.57 11.47 10.15
C MET A 328 16.93 11.10 10.75
N LEU A 329 18.01 11.03 9.96
CA LEU A 329 19.35 10.70 10.45
C LEU A 329 19.95 11.76 11.38
N LEU A 330 19.40 12.99 11.40
CA LEU A 330 19.78 14.02 12.36
C LEU A 330 19.20 13.75 13.76
N PHE A 331 18.24 12.84 13.88
CA PHE A 331 17.66 12.44 15.16
C PHE A 331 18.32 11.16 15.70
N PRO A 332 18.31 10.94 17.03
CA PRO A 332 18.89 9.73 17.63
C PRO A 332 18.19 8.41 17.29
N GLU A 333 17.09 8.44 16.54
CA GLU A 333 16.32 7.27 16.16
C GLU A 333 17.00 6.57 14.97
N ASN A 334 17.52 5.36 15.19
CA ASN A 334 18.17 4.62 14.11
C ASN A 334 17.16 4.09 13.09
N PRO A 335 17.44 4.17 11.78
CA PRO A 335 16.67 3.48 10.75
C PRO A 335 16.54 1.99 11.05
N ASN A 336 15.30 1.48 10.96
CA ASN A 336 15.01 0.06 11.13
C ASN A 336 14.76 -0.62 9.76
N SER A 337 14.38 -1.90 9.77
CA SER A 337 14.11 -2.65 8.54
C SER A 337 13.02 -2.02 7.67
N VAL A 338 11.99 -1.41 8.27
CA VAL A 338 10.92 -0.72 7.54
C VAL A 338 11.44 0.54 6.88
N THR A 339 12.27 1.33 7.57
CA THR A 339 12.90 2.52 7.01
C THR A 339 13.80 2.17 5.82
N VAL A 340 14.65 1.16 5.97
CA VAL A 340 15.57 0.70 4.92
C VAL A 340 14.79 0.19 3.70
N ALA A 341 13.79 -0.68 3.91
CA ALA A 341 12.95 -1.17 2.80
C ALA A 341 12.17 -0.03 2.12
N SER A 342 11.78 1.01 2.86
CA SER A 342 11.03 2.14 2.29
C SER A 342 11.91 3.09 1.47
N ILE A 343 13.19 3.29 1.82
CA ILE A 343 14.08 4.25 1.14
C ILE A 343 14.81 3.68 -0.08
N LEU A 344 15.02 2.35 -0.12
CA LEU A 344 15.69 1.68 -1.23
C LEU A 344 15.00 1.89 -2.60
N PRO A 345 13.66 1.87 -2.71
CA PRO A 345 12.97 2.23 -3.95
C PRO A 345 13.23 3.66 -4.43
N ALA A 346 13.46 4.64 -3.53
CA ALA A 346 13.89 5.98 -3.94
C ALA A 346 15.29 5.98 -4.57
N CYS A 347 16.22 5.20 -3.99
CA CYS A 347 17.55 5.01 -4.55
C CYS A 347 17.47 4.36 -5.95
N ALA A 348 16.59 3.35 -6.09
CA ALA A 348 16.33 2.65 -7.34
C ALA A 348 15.73 3.57 -8.41
N GLY A 349 14.71 4.35 -8.05
CA GLY A 349 14.02 5.29 -8.93
C GLY A 349 14.91 6.42 -9.44
N LEU A 350 15.82 6.91 -8.59
CA LEU A 350 16.84 7.90 -8.96
C LEU A 350 18.08 7.29 -9.63
N ARG A 351 18.17 5.96 -9.74
CA ARG A 351 19.36 5.21 -10.18
C ARG A 351 20.64 5.61 -9.42
N ASN A 352 20.49 5.99 -8.14
CA ASN A 352 21.61 6.39 -7.30
C ASN A 352 22.25 5.17 -6.62
N LEU A 353 23.10 4.48 -7.38
CA LEU A 353 23.80 3.28 -6.91
C LEU A 353 24.71 3.55 -5.71
N GLY A 354 25.32 4.74 -5.62
CA GLY A 354 26.20 5.11 -4.51
C GLY A 354 25.46 5.13 -3.18
N LEU A 355 24.31 5.80 -3.14
CA LEU A 355 23.45 5.84 -1.95
C LEU A 355 22.85 4.46 -1.66
N GLY A 356 22.39 3.73 -2.67
CA GLY A 356 21.87 2.38 -2.51
C GLY A 356 22.90 1.42 -1.87
N ARG A 357 24.17 1.49 -2.28
CA ARG A 357 25.28 0.74 -1.65
C ARG A 357 25.54 1.17 -0.21
N ALA A 358 25.46 2.46 0.10
CA ALA A 358 25.60 2.96 1.47
C ALA A 358 24.48 2.44 2.39
N VAL A 359 23.23 2.47 1.90
CA VAL A 359 22.07 1.92 2.63
C VAL A 359 22.20 0.40 2.81
N HIS A 360 22.68 -0.34 1.79
CA HIS A 360 22.95 -1.77 1.92
C HIS A 360 24.05 -2.06 2.95
N ALA A 361 25.15 -1.30 2.95
CA ALA A 361 26.22 -1.45 3.94
C ALA A 361 25.71 -1.18 5.36
N TYR A 362 24.85 -0.19 5.55
CA TYR A 362 24.16 0.06 6.82
C TYR A 362 23.29 -1.15 7.22
N ALA A 363 22.49 -1.68 6.29
CA ALA A 363 21.62 -2.83 6.55
C ALA A 363 22.42 -4.07 6.98
N LEU A 364 23.58 -4.32 6.37
CA LEU A 364 24.50 -5.39 6.77
C LEU A 364 25.09 -5.15 8.16
N LYS A 365 25.57 -3.94 8.43
CA LYS A 365 26.17 -3.56 9.73
C LYS A 365 25.17 -3.69 10.89
N CYS A 366 23.89 -3.43 10.63
CA CYS A 366 22.82 -3.50 11.62
C CYS A 366 22.05 -4.83 11.59
N GLU A 367 22.53 -5.84 10.86
CA GLU A 367 21.90 -7.17 10.72
C GLU A 367 20.43 -7.13 10.24
N LEU A 368 20.07 -6.08 9.50
CA LEU A 368 18.71 -5.87 8.98
C LEU A 368 18.41 -6.73 7.74
N CYS A 369 19.44 -7.30 7.11
CA CYS A 369 19.30 -8.20 5.95
C CYS A 369 18.71 -9.58 6.31
N THR A 370 18.34 -9.82 7.56
CA THR A 370 17.51 -11.00 7.93
C THR A 370 16.03 -10.80 7.58
N ASN A 371 15.64 -9.58 7.19
CA ASN A 371 14.29 -9.22 6.83
C ASN A 371 14.06 -9.31 5.32
N ILE A 372 13.15 -10.20 4.90
CA ILE A 372 12.75 -10.43 3.50
C ILE A 372 12.33 -9.16 2.74
N TYR A 373 11.76 -8.16 3.40
CA TYR A 373 11.38 -6.90 2.75
C TYR A 373 12.60 -6.03 2.41
N VAL A 374 13.62 -6.04 3.27
CA VAL A 374 14.89 -5.35 3.00
C VAL A 374 15.62 -6.04 1.86
N GLU A 375 15.70 -7.37 1.89
CA GLU A 375 16.34 -8.16 0.82
C GLU A 375 15.63 -7.97 -0.52
N GLY A 376 14.29 -7.99 -0.55
CA GLY A 376 13.52 -7.73 -1.77
C GLY A 376 13.74 -6.32 -2.32
N SER A 377 13.69 -5.29 -1.47
CA SER A 377 13.98 -3.92 -1.90
C SER A 377 15.42 -3.71 -2.36
N LEU A 378 16.39 -4.46 -1.81
CA LEU A 378 17.78 -4.44 -2.28
C LEU A 378 17.91 -5.09 -3.67
N VAL A 379 17.23 -6.22 -3.91
CA VAL A 379 17.17 -6.89 -5.22
C VAL A 379 16.62 -5.93 -6.27
N ASP A 380 15.48 -5.26 -6.01
CA ASP A 380 14.90 -4.25 -6.91
C ASP A 380 15.85 -3.07 -7.15
N MET A 381 16.48 -2.56 -6.08
CA MET A 381 17.39 -1.41 -6.17
C MET A 381 18.62 -1.72 -7.04
N TYR A 382 19.29 -2.85 -6.81
CA TYR A 382 20.45 -3.24 -7.61
C TYR A 382 20.06 -3.51 -9.06
N SER A 383 18.95 -4.21 -9.29
CA SER A 383 18.42 -4.47 -10.63
C SER A 383 18.14 -3.18 -11.41
N LYS A 384 17.40 -2.23 -10.83
CA LYS A 384 17.10 -0.94 -11.49
C LYS A 384 18.33 -0.05 -11.69
N CYS A 385 19.35 -0.20 -10.85
CA CYS A 385 20.66 0.43 -11.03
C CYS A 385 21.57 -0.32 -12.03
N GLY A 386 21.11 -1.42 -12.65
CA GLY A 386 21.85 -2.20 -13.65
C GLY A 386 22.96 -3.07 -13.08
N GLN A 387 22.87 -3.46 -11.80
CA GLN A 387 23.84 -4.31 -11.10
C GLN A 387 23.24 -5.70 -10.81
N ASP A 388 22.95 -6.45 -11.88
CA ASP A 388 22.25 -7.73 -11.79
C ASP A 388 23.00 -8.77 -10.93
N ASP A 389 24.33 -8.80 -11.02
CA ASP A 389 25.16 -9.71 -10.22
C ASP A 389 24.98 -9.48 -8.71
N HIS A 390 24.84 -8.22 -8.30
CA HIS A 390 24.63 -7.87 -6.88
C HIS A 390 23.20 -8.19 -6.43
N ALA A 391 22.21 -8.03 -7.31
CA ALA A 391 20.83 -8.44 -7.04
C ALA A 391 20.76 -9.97 -6.82
N GLU A 392 21.45 -10.73 -7.67
CA GLU A 392 21.58 -12.18 -7.55
C GLU A 392 22.34 -12.61 -6.29
N GLU A 393 23.41 -11.89 -5.92
CA GLU A 393 24.16 -12.16 -4.69
C GLU A 393 23.29 -11.97 -3.44
N VAL A 394 22.52 -10.87 -3.38
CA VAL A 394 21.57 -10.61 -2.28
C VAL A 394 20.51 -11.71 -2.21
N PHE A 395 19.92 -12.06 -3.35
CA PHE A 395 18.94 -13.15 -3.42
C PHE A 395 19.54 -14.49 -2.97
N ALA A 396 20.73 -14.85 -3.46
CA ALA A 396 21.40 -16.10 -3.11
C ALA A 396 21.68 -16.21 -1.61
N LYS A 397 22.15 -15.12 -0.99
CA LYS A 397 22.48 -15.05 0.45
C LYS A 397 21.28 -15.08 1.39
N ALA A 398 20.07 -14.82 0.90
CA ALA A 398 18.88 -14.80 1.73
C ALA A 398 18.61 -16.16 2.40
N GLU A 399 18.55 -16.19 3.74
CA GLU A 399 18.36 -17.41 4.53
C GLU A 399 16.99 -18.05 4.31
N LYS A 400 15.94 -17.23 4.15
CA LYS A 400 14.56 -17.66 3.96
C LYS A 400 13.96 -17.02 2.72
N LYS A 401 14.00 -17.77 1.62
CA LYS A 401 13.35 -17.40 0.36
C LYS A 401 11.90 -17.86 0.40
N ASN A 402 10.98 -16.95 0.71
CA ASN A 402 9.54 -17.20 0.60
C ASN A 402 9.03 -16.78 -0.79
N VAL A 403 7.74 -17.02 -1.06
CA VAL A 403 7.09 -16.67 -2.33
C VAL A 403 7.30 -15.20 -2.69
N THR A 404 7.28 -14.28 -1.73
CA THR A 404 7.43 -12.83 -2.01
C THR A 404 8.82 -12.48 -2.55
N LEU A 405 9.90 -13.03 -1.98
CA LEU A 405 11.25 -12.77 -2.47
C LEU A 405 11.51 -13.40 -3.85
N TRP A 406 10.92 -14.57 -4.12
CA TRP A 406 10.94 -15.18 -5.45
C TRP A 406 10.17 -14.34 -6.49
N ASN A 407 9.01 -13.80 -6.12
CA ASN A 407 8.25 -12.91 -6.99
C ASN A 407 9.04 -11.64 -7.31
N GLU A 408 9.79 -11.10 -6.34
CA GLU A 408 10.65 -9.93 -6.57
C GLU A 408 11.74 -10.20 -7.61
N ILE A 409 12.52 -11.28 -7.46
CA ILE A 409 13.57 -11.59 -8.44
C ILE A 409 12.97 -11.91 -9.82
N ILE A 410 11.83 -12.59 -9.89
CA ILE A 410 11.11 -12.82 -11.16
C ILE A 410 10.67 -11.48 -11.78
N ALA A 411 10.09 -10.58 -10.98
CA ALA A 411 9.68 -9.25 -11.43
C ALA A 411 10.85 -8.42 -11.93
N THR A 412 12.03 -8.51 -11.30
CA THR A 412 13.22 -7.81 -11.78
C THR A 412 13.62 -8.26 -13.19
N TYR A 413 13.65 -9.57 -13.46
CA TYR A 413 13.97 -10.08 -14.81
C TYR A 413 12.91 -9.70 -15.84
N VAL A 414 11.63 -9.77 -15.47
CA VAL A 414 10.51 -9.34 -16.32
C VAL A 414 10.62 -7.86 -16.68
N ASN A 415 10.88 -6.99 -15.70
CA ASN A 415 10.99 -5.54 -15.93
C ASN A 415 12.15 -5.17 -16.86
N GLN A 416 13.21 -5.98 -16.87
CA GLN A 416 14.34 -5.86 -17.78
C GLN A 416 14.09 -6.48 -19.17
N GLY A 417 12.95 -7.15 -19.38
CA GLY A 417 12.62 -7.86 -20.62
C GLY A 417 13.32 -9.21 -20.77
N LYS A 418 13.99 -9.72 -19.73
CA LYS A 418 14.74 -10.98 -19.72
C LYS A 418 13.82 -12.17 -19.34
N ASN A 419 12.80 -12.41 -20.17
CA ASN A 419 11.72 -13.37 -19.87
C ASN A 419 12.22 -14.82 -19.69
N SER A 420 13.30 -15.23 -20.37
CA SER A 420 13.89 -16.58 -20.23
C SER A 420 14.44 -16.83 -18.82
N GLN A 421 15.18 -15.86 -18.28
CA GLN A 421 15.70 -15.93 -16.92
C GLN A 421 14.58 -15.84 -15.88
N ALA A 422 13.55 -15.03 -16.13
CA ALA A 422 12.35 -15.00 -15.28
C ALA A 422 11.68 -16.39 -15.19
N LEU A 423 11.53 -17.09 -16.32
CA LEU A 423 11.00 -18.46 -16.34
C LEU A 423 11.92 -19.46 -15.63
N GLU A 424 13.24 -19.32 -15.76
CA GLU A 424 14.19 -20.17 -15.05
C GLU A 424 14.04 -20.01 -13.53
N ARG A 425 13.90 -18.77 -13.05
CA ARG A 425 13.63 -18.49 -11.62
C ARG A 425 12.27 -19.02 -11.18
N PHE A 426 11.23 -18.89 -12.00
CA PHE A 426 9.92 -19.49 -11.75
C PHE A 426 10.00 -21.02 -11.59
N ARG A 427 10.69 -21.71 -12.51
CA ARG A 427 10.90 -23.16 -12.41
C ARG A 427 11.72 -23.53 -11.18
N SER A 428 12.75 -22.75 -10.86
CA SER A 428 13.57 -22.95 -9.66
C SER A 428 12.73 -22.82 -8.39
N MET A 429 11.85 -21.81 -8.31
CA MET A 429 10.90 -21.65 -7.20
C MET A 429 10.05 -22.91 -6.99
N GLN A 430 9.50 -23.48 -8.06
CA GLN A 430 8.72 -24.73 -8.00
C GLN A 430 9.57 -25.92 -7.53
N HIS A 431 10.82 -26.03 -8.00
CA HIS A 431 11.74 -27.10 -7.58
C HIS A 431 12.11 -27.01 -6.09
N HIS A 432 12.10 -25.81 -5.50
CA HIS A 432 12.27 -25.61 -4.06
C HIS A 432 11.00 -25.95 -3.24
N GLY A 433 9.97 -26.52 -3.88
CA GLY A 433 8.72 -26.94 -3.24
C GLY A 433 7.78 -25.79 -2.89
N LEU A 434 8.06 -24.56 -3.35
CA LEU A 434 7.16 -23.43 -3.18
C LEU A 434 6.12 -23.44 -4.28
N LYS A 435 4.85 -23.34 -3.89
CA LYS A 435 3.74 -23.21 -4.84
C LYS A 435 3.63 -21.75 -5.32
N PRO A 436 3.68 -21.50 -6.63
CA PRO A 436 3.38 -20.18 -7.18
C PRO A 436 1.99 -19.71 -6.77
N ASP A 437 1.83 -18.41 -6.58
CA ASP A 437 0.55 -17.79 -6.30
C ASP A 437 0.06 -16.93 -7.49
N VAL A 438 -1.10 -16.31 -7.32
CA VAL A 438 -1.68 -15.42 -8.34
C VAL A 438 -0.72 -14.27 -8.69
N VAL A 439 0.08 -13.79 -7.73
CA VAL A 439 1.03 -12.70 -7.95
C VAL A 439 2.21 -13.17 -8.80
N THR A 440 2.71 -14.39 -8.58
CA THR A 440 3.77 -15.00 -9.41
C THR A 440 3.35 -15.06 -10.87
N TYR A 441 2.15 -15.61 -11.15
CA TYR A 441 1.63 -15.71 -12.51
C TYR A 441 1.39 -14.33 -13.13
N ASN A 442 0.78 -13.39 -12.39
CA ASN A 442 0.54 -12.03 -12.87
C ASN A 442 1.84 -11.32 -13.29
N THR A 443 2.92 -11.53 -12.52
CA THR A 443 4.23 -10.94 -12.82
C THR A 443 4.77 -11.45 -14.16
N LEU A 444 4.71 -12.75 -14.40
CA LEU A 444 5.15 -13.35 -15.66
C LEU A 444 4.23 -12.98 -16.84
N LEU A 445 2.90 -12.98 -16.62
CA LEU A 445 1.91 -12.55 -17.62
C LEU A 445 2.19 -11.10 -18.07
N ALA A 446 2.57 -10.21 -17.15
CA ALA A 446 2.94 -8.83 -17.47
C ALA A 446 4.13 -8.76 -18.44
N GLY A 447 5.14 -9.60 -18.21
CA GLY A 447 6.33 -9.67 -19.06
C GLY A 447 6.02 -10.15 -20.47
N TYR A 448 5.18 -11.17 -20.61
CA TYR A 448 4.78 -11.67 -21.92
C TYR A 448 3.86 -10.68 -22.65
N ALA A 449 2.87 -10.12 -21.96
CA ALA A 449 1.94 -9.16 -22.55
C ALA A 449 2.66 -7.88 -23.02
N LYS A 450 3.53 -7.30 -22.20
CA LYS A 450 4.32 -6.10 -22.56
C LYS A 450 5.21 -6.31 -23.78
N ASN A 451 5.71 -7.54 -23.97
CA ASN A 451 6.57 -7.91 -25.09
C ASN A 451 5.78 -8.42 -26.32
N GLY A 452 4.44 -8.35 -26.31
CA GLY A 452 3.58 -8.80 -27.40
C GLY A 452 3.58 -10.31 -27.64
N LYS A 453 4.04 -11.10 -26.65
CA LYS A 453 4.15 -12.56 -26.71
C LYS A 453 2.84 -13.22 -26.30
N LYS A 454 1.84 -13.14 -27.18
CA LYS A 454 0.46 -13.54 -26.87
C LYS A 454 0.29 -15.03 -26.59
N VAL A 455 1.00 -15.90 -27.32
CA VAL A 455 0.81 -17.35 -27.22
C VAL A 455 1.28 -17.83 -25.85
N GLU A 456 2.49 -17.42 -25.47
CA GLU A 456 3.09 -17.74 -24.18
C GLU A 456 2.28 -17.15 -23.01
N ALA A 457 1.69 -15.96 -23.20
CA ALA A 457 0.80 -15.36 -22.21
C ALA A 457 -0.48 -16.20 -21.97
N TYR A 458 -1.12 -16.70 -23.03
CA TYR A 458 -2.30 -17.57 -22.91
C TYR A 458 -1.98 -18.97 -22.38
N GLU A 459 -0.82 -19.52 -22.73
CA GLU A 459 -0.32 -20.77 -22.14
C GLU A 459 -0.13 -20.61 -20.63
N LEU A 460 0.52 -19.52 -20.19
CA LEU A 460 0.73 -19.25 -18.78
C LEU A 460 -0.58 -19.00 -18.02
N LEU A 461 -1.57 -18.36 -18.65
CA LEU A 461 -2.92 -18.21 -18.09
C LEU A 461 -3.62 -19.58 -17.93
N SER A 462 -3.41 -20.48 -18.89
CA SER A 462 -3.94 -21.85 -18.83
C SER A 462 -3.25 -22.65 -17.73
N ASP A 463 -1.94 -22.49 -17.54
CA ASP A 463 -1.17 -23.09 -16.46
C ASP A 463 -1.68 -22.65 -15.09
N MET A 464 -1.96 -21.36 -14.93
CA MET A 464 -2.56 -20.81 -13.71
C MET A 464 -3.87 -21.52 -13.35
N LEU A 465 -4.76 -21.74 -14.33
CA LEU A 465 -6.02 -22.46 -14.12
C LEU A 465 -5.79 -23.94 -13.76
N ARG A 466 -4.79 -24.59 -14.36
CA ARG A 466 -4.43 -25.99 -14.05
C ARG A 466 -3.93 -26.16 -12.62
N GLU A 467 -3.28 -25.15 -12.06
CA GLU A 467 -2.86 -25.12 -10.65
C GLU A 467 -4.00 -24.77 -9.68
N ASN A 468 -5.26 -24.72 -10.15
CA ASN A 468 -6.44 -24.30 -9.39
C ASN A 468 -6.34 -22.87 -8.85
N LEU A 469 -5.55 -22.01 -9.50
CA LEU A 469 -5.52 -20.58 -9.21
C LEU A 469 -6.53 -19.87 -10.11
N VAL A 470 -7.37 -19.04 -9.52
CA VAL A 470 -8.42 -18.30 -10.25
C VAL A 470 -7.88 -16.94 -10.67
N PRO A 471 -7.80 -16.62 -11.99
CA PRO A 471 -7.47 -15.30 -12.46
C PRO A 471 -8.44 -14.26 -11.91
N ASN A 472 -7.92 -13.17 -11.36
CA ASN A 472 -8.73 -12.07 -10.86
C ASN A 472 -8.69 -10.87 -11.83
N VAL A 473 -9.33 -9.76 -11.45
CA VAL A 473 -9.34 -8.54 -12.26
C VAL A 473 -7.93 -8.04 -12.56
N ILE A 474 -6.98 -8.19 -11.63
CA ILE A 474 -5.58 -7.79 -11.81
C ILE A 474 -4.90 -8.65 -12.86
N SER A 475 -5.09 -9.98 -12.82
CA SER A 475 -4.54 -10.91 -13.82
C SER A 475 -4.94 -10.54 -15.25
N LEU A 476 -6.23 -10.24 -15.45
CA LEU A 476 -6.75 -9.89 -16.77
C LEU A 476 -6.36 -8.45 -17.17
N ASN A 477 -6.32 -7.51 -16.22
CA ASN A 477 -5.86 -6.14 -16.49
C ASN A 477 -4.42 -6.08 -16.98
N VAL A 478 -3.55 -6.92 -16.43
CA VAL A 478 -2.15 -7.04 -16.84
C VAL A 478 -2.06 -7.46 -18.31
N LEU A 479 -2.85 -8.47 -18.72
CA LEU A 479 -2.89 -8.93 -20.11
C LEU A 479 -3.49 -7.88 -21.04
N VAL A 480 -4.66 -7.34 -20.69
CA VAL A 480 -5.37 -6.32 -21.48
C VAL A 480 -4.49 -5.09 -21.71
N SER A 481 -3.91 -4.54 -20.64
CA SER A 481 -3.07 -3.34 -20.72
C SER A 481 -1.76 -3.63 -21.44
N GLY A 482 -1.14 -4.80 -21.18
CA GLY A 482 0.09 -5.22 -21.83
C GLY A 482 -0.09 -5.38 -23.34
N PHE A 483 -1.13 -6.11 -23.78
CA PHE A 483 -1.46 -6.28 -25.20
C PHE A 483 -1.80 -4.95 -25.87
N GLN A 484 -2.56 -4.08 -25.20
CA GLN A 484 -2.86 -2.76 -25.77
C GLN A 484 -1.59 -1.92 -25.97
N ASN A 485 -0.67 -1.93 -25.01
CA ASN A 485 0.59 -1.19 -25.09
C ASN A 485 1.58 -1.81 -26.10
N SER A 486 1.47 -3.11 -26.38
CA SER A 486 2.27 -3.80 -27.39
C SER A 486 1.65 -3.74 -28.80
N GLY A 487 0.55 -3.01 -28.99
CA GLY A 487 -0.15 -2.87 -30.29
C GLY A 487 -1.10 -4.02 -30.65
N LEU A 488 -1.31 -4.97 -29.75
CA LEU A 488 -2.26 -6.09 -29.91
C LEU A 488 -3.68 -5.67 -29.46
N SER A 489 -4.21 -4.63 -30.09
CA SER A 489 -5.48 -4.01 -29.68
C SER A 489 -6.69 -4.94 -29.86
N TYR A 490 -6.64 -5.88 -30.82
CA TYR A 490 -7.72 -6.84 -31.01
C TYR A 490 -7.79 -7.82 -29.83
N GLU A 491 -6.65 -8.41 -29.45
CA GLU A 491 -6.56 -9.33 -28.32
C GLU A 491 -6.92 -8.66 -26.99
N ALA A 492 -6.50 -7.40 -26.80
CA ALA A 492 -6.89 -6.62 -25.62
C ALA A 492 -8.42 -6.42 -25.54
N LEU A 493 -9.06 -6.09 -26.67
CA LEU A 493 -10.51 -5.90 -26.74
C LEU A 493 -11.26 -7.23 -26.58
N GLU A 494 -10.76 -8.32 -27.15
CA GLU A 494 -11.31 -9.66 -27.00
C GLU A 494 -11.32 -10.08 -25.53
N LEU A 495 -10.19 -9.93 -24.82
CA LEU A 495 -10.10 -10.19 -23.38
C LEU A 495 -11.09 -9.34 -22.57
N CYS A 496 -11.22 -8.05 -22.88
CA CYS A 496 -12.21 -7.19 -22.22
C CYS A 496 -13.64 -7.69 -22.44
N GLN A 497 -13.96 -8.14 -23.66
CA GLN A 497 -15.27 -8.71 -23.97
C GLN A 497 -15.50 -10.03 -23.20
N THR A 498 -14.46 -10.85 -23.01
CA THR A 498 -14.61 -12.06 -22.18
C THR A 498 -14.99 -11.75 -20.73
N MET A 499 -14.53 -10.62 -20.18
CA MET A 499 -14.91 -10.14 -18.84
C MET A 499 -16.33 -9.56 -18.83
N LEU A 500 -16.74 -8.87 -19.90
CA LEU A 500 -18.06 -8.24 -20.01
C LEU A 500 -19.20 -9.22 -20.31
N CYS A 501 -18.92 -10.33 -21.01
CA CYS A 501 -19.92 -11.32 -21.43
C CYS A 501 -19.96 -12.53 -20.48
N THR A 502 -21.07 -12.72 -19.75
CA THR A 502 -21.33 -13.80 -18.77
C THR A 502 -21.38 -15.24 -19.32
N GLY A 503 -20.74 -15.55 -20.45
CA GLY A 503 -20.74 -16.88 -21.09
C GLY A 503 -19.49 -17.24 -21.91
N SER A 504 -18.40 -16.48 -21.80
CA SER A 504 -17.11 -16.76 -22.46
C SER A 504 -16.46 -18.06 -21.95
N LEU A 505 -15.53 -18.64 -22.72
CA LEU A 505 -14.84 -19.88 -22.35
C LEU A 505 -14.08 -19.75 -21.02
N LEU A 506 -13.56 -18.55 -20.74
CA LEU A 506 -12.96 -18.18 -19.45
C LEU A 506 -14.01 -18.15 -18.33
N ASN A 507 -15.20 -17.58 -18.57
CA ASN A 507 -16.31 -17.55 -17.61
C ASN A 507 -16.97 -18.93 -17.38
N LYS A 508 -16.75 -19.90 -18.28
CA LYS A 508 -17.13 -21.30 -18.03
C LYS A 508 -16.13 -22.01 -17.11
N ALA A 509 -14.88 -21.58 -17.08
CA ALA A 509 -13.84 -22.12 -16.21
C ALA A 509 -13.78 -21.40 -14.84
N ILE A 510 -14.16 -20.13 -14.78
CA ILE A 510 -14.14 -19.31 -13.57
C ILE A 510 -15.55 -19.26 -12.97
N ALA A 511 -15.72 -19.80 -11.75
CA ALA A 511 -17.03 -19.91 -11.07
C ALA A 511 -17.71 -18.56 -10.73
N PHE A 512 -17.00 -17.44 -10.86
CA PHE A 512 -17.48 -16.09 -10.54
C PHE A 512 -17.17 -15.11 -11.67
N PRO A 513 -18.12 -14.26 -12.10
CA PRO A 513 -17.86 -13.25 -13.12
C PRO A 513 -16.83 -12.23 -12.62
N VAL A 514 -15.75 -12.04 -13.39
CA VAL A 514 -14.74 -11.01 -13.09
C VAL A 514 -15.26 -9.67 -13.59
N ILE A 515 -15.55 -8.75 -12.67
CA ILE A 515 -16.10 -7.43 -12.99
C ILE A 515 -14.97 -6.53 -13.51
N PRO A 516 -15.10 -5.94 -14.72
CA PRO A 516 -14.16 -4.94 -15.23
C PRO A 516 -14.04 -3.73 -14.31
N ASP A 517 -12.82 -3.26 -14.13
CA ASP A 517 -12.54 -2.04 -13.38
C ASP A 517 -12.11 -0.89 -14.31
N THR A 518 -11.67 0.21 -13.70
CA THR A 518 -11.28 1.42 -14.41
C THR A 518 -10.11 1.19 -15.37
N VAL A 519 -9.19 0.27 -15.04
CA VAL A 519 -8.04 -0.09 -15.87
C VAL A 519 -8.51 -0.89 -17.08
N THR A 520 -9.38 -1.88 -16.86
CA THR A 520 -9.96 -2.69 -17.95
C THR A 520 -10.67 -1.79 -18.97
N ILE A 521 -11.57 -0.91 -18.49
CA ILE A 521 -12.38 -0.03 -19.35
C ILE A 521 -11.50 0.94 -20.12
N THR A 522 -10.49 1.53 -19.47
CA THR A 522 -9.57 2.48 -20.13
C THR A 522 -8.79 1.82 -21.26
N ALA A 523 -8.28 0.61 -21.03
CA ALA A 523 -7.56 -0.13 -22.05
C ALA A 523 -8.48 -0.59 -23.19
N ALA A 524 -9.72 -1.00 -22.90
CA ALA A 524 -10.72 -1.32 -23.91
C ALA A 524 -11.07 -0.11 -24.79
N LEU A 525 -11.24 1.08 -24.20
CA LEU A 525 -11.47 2.33 -24.93
C LEU A 525 -10.27 2.68 -25.81
N ALA A 526 -9.04 2.51 -25.31
CA ALA A 526 -7.82 2.71 -26.09
C ALA A 526 -7.73 1.73 -27.27
N ALA A 527 -8.12 0.47 -27.06
CA ALA A 527 -8.19 -0.55 -28.12
C ALA A 527 -9.22 -0.16 -29.19
N CYS A 528 -10.44 0.24 -28.79
CA CYS A 528 -11.46 0.74 -29.72
C CYS A 528 -10.97 1.96 -30.49
N ALA A 529 -10.28 2.88 -29.83
CA ALA A 529 -9.72 4.08 -30.46
C ALA A 529 -8.62 3.74 -31.49
N SER A 530 -7.79 2.74 -31.19
CA SER A 530 -6.69 2.31 -32.06
C SER A 530 -7.19 1.53 -33.28
N LEU A 531 -8.28 0.77 -33.11
CA LEU A 531 -8.93 0.00 -34.18
C LEU A 531 -10.03 0.78 -34.93
N ASN A 532 -10.29 2.04 -34.56
CA ASN A 532 -11.37 2.86 -35.09
C ASN A 532 -12.78 2.21 -34.98
N LEU A 533 -13.05 1.53 -33.86
CA LEU A 533 -14.29 0.78 -33.61
C LEU A 533 -15.31 1.60 -32.81
N LEU A 534 -15.92 2.61 -33.46
CA LEU A 534 -16.89 3.51 -32.81
C LEU A 534 -18.06 2.78 -32.14
N HIS A 535 -18.61 1.74 -32.77
CA HIS A 535 -19.75 0.99 -32.23
C HIS A 535 -19.39 0.29 -30.91
N LYS A 536 -18.22 -0.36 -30.85
CA LYS A 536 -17.72 -1.00 -29.63
C LYS A 536 -17.40 0.00 -28.54
N GLY A 537 -16.84 1.16 -28.90
CA GLY A 537 -16.66 2.28 -27.98
C GLY A 537 -17.98 2.78 -27.36
N LYS A 538 -19.05 2.85 -28.16
CA LYS A 538 -20.40 3.22 -27.68
C LYS A 538 -21.01 2.15 -26.75
N GLU A 539 -20.81 0.86 -27.04
CA GLU A 539 -21.22 -0.23 -26.13
C GLU A 539 -20.54 -0.08 -24.75
N ILE A 540 -19.23 0.17 -24.74
CA ILE A 540 -18.46 0.39 -23.50
C ILE A 540 -18.93 1.65 -22.76
N HIS A 541 -19.20 2.75 -23.48
CA HIS A 541 -19.77 3.95 -22.87
C HIS A 541 -21.15 3.65 -22.22
N GLY A 542 -22.01 2.89 -22.88
CA GLY A 542 -23.29 2.46 -22.30
C GLY A 542 -23.12 1.63 -21.03
N TYR A 543 -22.11 0.74 -20.99
CA TYR A 543 -21.73 0.01 -19.79
C TYR A 543 -21.25 0.94 -18.66
N MET A 544 -20.42 1.95 -18.98
CA MET A 544 -19.94 2.93 -18.01
C MET A 544 -21.09 3.69 -17.32
N LEU A 545 -22.10 4.12 -18.08
CA LEU A 545 -23.27 4.81 -17.57
C LEU A 545 -24.09 3.94 -16.62
N ARG A 546 -24.28 2.65 -16.95
CA ARG A 546 -25.05 1.70 -16.12
C ARG A 546 -24.37 1.37 -14.78
N ASN A 547 -23.05 1.52 -14.72
CA ASN A 547 -22.24 1.18 -13.55
C ASN A 547 -21.66 2.42 -12.83
N TYR A 548 -22.19 3.62 -13.13
CA TYR A 548 -21.84 4.88 -12.47
C TYR A 548 -20.34 5.25 -12.53
N PHE A 549 -19.63 4.83 -13.59
CA PHE A 549 -18.21 5.17 -13.80
C PHE A 549 -17.99 6.63 -14.28
N GLU A 550 -19.05 7.35 -14.61
CA GLU A 550 -19.06 8.71 -15.19
C GLU A 550 -18.37 9.78 -14.32
N ASN A 551 -18.34 9.60 -13.00
CA ASN A 551 -17.67 10.51 -12.07
C ASN A 551 -16.14 10.32 -12.03
N ASN A 552 -15.61 9.26 -12.67
CA ASN A 552 -14.17 9.03 -12.70
C ASN A 552 -13.51 9.81 -13.85
N HIS A 553 -12.84 10.90 -13.50
CA HIS A 553 -12.13 11.79 -14.43
C HIS A 553 -11.15 11.07 -15.37
N PHE A 554 -10.50 10.00 -14.90
CA PHE A 554 -9.52 9.26 -15.68
C PHE A 554 -10.18 8.54 -16.87
N ILE A 555 -11.29 7.84 -16.63
CA ILE A 555 -12.00 7.08 -17.66
C ILE A 555 -12.70 8.02 -18.65
N SER A 556 -13.24 9.15 -18.16
CA SER A 556 -13.86 10.16 -19.03
C SER A 556 -12.86 10.76 -20.02
N SER A 557 -11.58 10.94 -19.62
CA SER A 557 -10.52 11.38 -20.55
C SER A 557 -10.22 10.33 -21.64
N ALA A 558 -10.18 9.05 -21.27
CA ALA A 558 -10.00 7.95 -22.23
C ALA A 558 -11.18 7.84 -23.20
N LEU A 559 -12.39 8.10 -22.72
CA LEU A 559 -13.62 8.08 -23.53
C LEU A 559 -13.65 9.24 -24.54
N ILE A 560 -13.24 10.45 -24.13
CA ILE A 560 -13.06 11.60 -25.05
C ILE A 560 -12.06 11.22 -26.14
N ASN A 561 -10.89 10.68 -25.77
CA ASN A 561 -9.87 10.26 -26.72
C ASN A 561 -10.38 9.18 -27.69
N MET A 562 -11.19 8.22 -27.22
CA MET A 562 -11.81 7.20 -28.06
C MET A 562 -12.75 7.81 -29.10
N TYR A 563 -13.68 8.68 -28.69
CA TYR A 563 -14.59 9.35 -29.61
C TYR A 563 -13.85 10.26 -30.59
N ALA A 564 -12.88 11.03 -30.09
CA ALA A 564 -12.03 11.91 -30.89
C ALA A 564 -11.27 11.12 -31.97
N LYS A 565 -10.66 9.97 -31.63
CA LYS A 565 -9.97 9.08 -32.58
C LYS A 565 -10.91 8.35 -33.54
N CYS A 566 -12.15 8.12 -33.13
CA CYS A 566 -13.22 7.57 -33.98
C CYS A 566 -13.99 8.63 -34.79
N GLU A 567 -13.46 9.86 -34.89
CA GLU A 567 -14.03 10.98 -35.68
C GLU A 567 -15.44 11.42 -35.25
N ASN A 568 -15.88 11.05 -34.04
CA ASN A 568 -17.15 11.48 -33.48
C ASN A 568 -16.94 12.58 -32.44
N ILE A 569 -16.61 13.79 -32.92
CA ILE A 569 -16.26 14.91 -32.04
C ILE A 569 -17.44 15.40 -31.20
N ASP A 570 -18.67 15.29 -31.72
CA ASP A 570 -19.88 15.72 -31.00
C ASP A 570 -20.06 14.94 -29.69
N SER A 571 -19.87 13.61 -29.75
CA SER A 571 -19.92 12.78 -28.55
C SER A 571 -18.77 13.10 -27.58
N ALA A 572 -17.58 13.42 -28.11
CA ALA A 572 -16.44 13.83 -27.30
C ALA A 572 -16.72 15.15 -26.54
N ILE A 573 -17.32 16.14 -27.20
CA ILE A 573 -17.73 17.43 -26.59
C ILE A 573 -18.83 17.21 -25.54
N GLN A 574 -19.80 16.33 -25.79
CA GLN A 574 -20.85 16.00 -24.82
C GLN A 574 -20.28 15.34 -23.56
N VAL A 575 -19.31 14.42 -23.69
CA VAL A 575 -18.65 13.83 -22.52
C VAL A 575 -17.86 14.90 -21.78
N PHE A 576 -17.10 15.74 -22.50
CA PHE A 576 -16.29 16.80 -21.92
C PHE A 576 -17.09 17.84 -21.13
N SER A 577 -18.28 18.22 -21.62
CA SER A 577 -19.14 19.19 -20.93
C SER A 577 -19.72 18.66 -19.61
N ARG A 578 -19.92 17.34 -19.48
CA ARG A 578 -20.42 16.70 -18.26
C ARG A 578 -19.38 16.55 -17.15
N ILE A 579 -18.09 16.72 -17.44
CA ILE A 579 -17.02 16.64 -16.43
C ILE A 579 -17.00 17.93 -15.60
N LYS A 580 -17.26 17.83 -14.29
CA LYS A 580 -17.24 18.98 -13.36
C LYS A 580 -15.83 19.55 -13.13
N ASN A 581 -14.84 18.68 -12.87
CA ASN A 581 -13.45 19.07 -12.64
C ASN A 581 -12.56 18.50 -13.75
N ARG A 582 -12.24 19.33 -14.75
CA ARG A 582 -11.47 18.91 -15.92
C ARG A 582 -9.97 18.93 -15.61
N ASN A 583 -9.25 17.88 -15.98
CA ASN A 583 -7.79 17.83 -15.83
C ASN A 583 -7.10 18.09 -17.18
N VAL A 584 -5.79 18.35 -17.16
CA VAL A 584 -5.01 18.64 -18.39
C VAL A 584 -5.19 17.55 -19.48
N VAL A 585 -5.37 16.29 -19.08
CA VAL A 585 -5.49 15.15 -20.01
C VAL A 585 -6.79 15.22 -20.82
N CYS A 586 -7.93 15.57 -20.21
CA CYS A 586 -9.20 15.64 -20.96
C CYS A 586 -9.24 16.83 -21.94
N TRP A 587 -8.63 17.96 -21.58
CA TRP A 587 -8.42 19.09 -22.51
C TRP A 587 -7.56 18.67 -23.70
N ASN A 588 -6.41 18.06 -23.41
CA ASN A 588 -5.47 17.59 -24.43
C ASN A 588 -6.12 16.60 -25.40
N ALA A 589 -6.92 15.65 -24.90
CA ALA A 589 -7.61 14.67 -25.72
C ALA A 589 -8.60 15.32 -26.71
N LEU A 590 -9.38 16.31 -26.25
CA LEU A 590 -10.36 16.99 -27.10
C LEU A 590 -9.68 17.93 -28.13
N ILE A 591 -8.67 18.69 -27.69
CA ILE A 591 -7.88 19.57 -28.57
C ILE A 591 -7.21 18.73 -29.67
N ALA A 592 -6.58 17.60 -29.32
CA ALA A 592 -5.98 16.70 -30.30
C ALA A 592 -7.01 16.16 -31.30
N GLY A 593 -8.22 15.83 -30.84
CA GLY A 593 -9.33 15.41 -31.69
C GLY A 593 -9.73 16.46 -32.72
N LEU A 594 -9.91 17.71 -32.29
CA LEU A 594 -10.30 18.83 -33.16
C LEU A 594 -9.24 19.17 -34.19
N LEU A 595 -7.97 19.17 -33.79
CA LEU A 595 -6.85 19.40 -34.70
C LEU A 595 -6.78 18.33 -35.79
N ARG A 596 -7.10 17.07 -35.46
CA ARG A 596 -7.13 15.98 -36.44
C ARG A 596 -8.25 16.13 -37.48
N ILE A 597 -9.36 16.75 -37.10
CA ILE A 597 -10.51 17.05 -37.98
C ILE A 597 -10.31 18.42 -38.68
N MET A 598 -9.12 19.04 -38.55
CA MET A 598 -8.75 20.34 -39.14
C MET A 598 -9.57 21.53 -38.61
N GLN A 599 -10.20 21.40 -37.43
CA GLN A 599 -10.89 22.51 -36.75
C GLN A 599 -9.94 23.30 -35.84
N HIS A 600 -8.94 23.95 -36.45
CA HIS A 600 -7.86 24.63 -35.73
C HIS A 600 -8.33 25.80 -34.85
N GLU A 601 -9.34 26.56 -35.29
CA GLU A 601 -9.88 27.70 -34.53
C GLU A 601 -10.50 27.25 -33.20
N VAL A 602 -11.42 26.28 -33.25
CA VAL A 602 -12.09 25.72 -32.06
C VAL A 602 -11.09 25.07 -31.10
N ALA A 603 -10.04 24.42 -31.63
CA ALA A 603 -8.98 23.84 -30.82
C ALA A 603 -8.21 24.90 -30.01
N VAL A 604 -7.93 26.07 -30.61
CA VAL A 604 -7.26 27.17 -29.92
C VAL A 604 -8.20 27.92 -28.98
N GLU A 605 -9.48 28.04 -29.30
CA GLU A 605 -10.48 28.55 -28.37
C GLU A 605 -10.57 27.69 -27.11
N LEU A 606 -10.59 26.36 -27.23
CA LEU A 606 -10.54 25.45 -26.08
C LEU A 606 -9.23 25.58 -25.30
N PHE A 607 -8.09 25.76 -25.97
CA PHE A 607 -6.83 26.02 -25.28
C PHE A 607 -6.88 27.33 -24.48
N CYS A 608 -7.45 28.40 -25.04
CA CYS A 608 -7.65 29.65 -24.31
C CYS A 608 -8.60 29.45 -23.11
N GLN A 609 -9.67 28.67 -23.27
CA GLN A 609 -10.58 28.36 -22.17
C GLN A 609 -9.89 27.59 -21.04
N MET A 610 -9.01 26.62 -21.37
CA MET A 610 -8.19 25.90 -20.39
C MET A 610 -7.36 26.87 -19.53
N LEU A 611 -6.78 27.93 -20.15
CA LEU A 611 -6.01 28.95 -19.44
C LEU A 611 -6.89 29.83 -18.55
N VAL A 612 -8.08 30.21 -19.03
CA VAL A 612 -9.05 31.02 -18.26
C VAL A 612 -9.56 30.26 -17.05
N GLU A 613 -9.76 28.95 -17.16
CA GLU A 613 -10.11 28.07 -16.03
C GLU A 613 -8.91 27.81 -15.07
N GLY A 614 -7.76 28.46 -15.31
CA GLY A 614 -6.58 28.39 -14.43
C GLY A 614 -5.79 27.09 -14.54
N ILE A 615 -6.07 26.25 -15.54
CA ILE A 615 -5.39 24.97 -15.72
C ILE A 615 -4.08 25.20 -16.48
N LYS A 616 -2.96 24.87 -15.85
CA LYS A 616 -1.63 25.03 -16.45
C LYS A 616 -1.41 24.02 -17.59
N PRO A 617 -1.03 24.46 -18.80
CA PRO A 617 -0.65 23.55 -19.89
C PRO A 617 0.57 22.69 -19.54
N SER A 618 0.59 21.46 -20.03
CA SER A 618 1.75 20.58 -19.90
C SER A 618 2.60 20.57 -21.17
N SER A 619 3.80 20.00 -21.11
CA SER A 619 4.63 19.77 -22.32
C SER A 619 3.85 19.03 -23.42
N ALA A 620 3.01 18.06 -23.04
CA ALA A 620 2.17 17.32 -23.98
C ALA A 620 1.11 18.22 -24.65
N THR A 621 0.56 19.22 -23.96
CA THR A 621 -0.38 20.20 -24.53
C THR A 621 0.27 20.95 -25.69
N PHE A 622 1.51 21.41 -25.50
CA PHE A 622 2.24 22.11 -26.56
C PHE A 622 2.59 21.20 -27.73
N SER A 623 3.02 19.96 -27.48
CA SER A 623 3.24 18.97 -28.54
C SER A 623 1.98 18.71 -29.38
N ILE A 624 0.82 18.60 -28.73
CA ILE A 624 -0.47 18.40 -29.40
C ILE A 624 -0.84 19.61 -30.28
N LEU A 625 -0.47 20.82 -29.88
CA LEU A 625 -0.78 22.05 -30.60
C LEU A 625 0.18 22.36 -31.76
N LEU A 626 1.29 21.62 -31.92
CA LEU A 626 2.24 21.80 -33.03
C LEU A 626 1.59 21.80 -34.43
N PRO A 627 0.62 20.94 -34.75
CA PRO A 627 -0.07 20.98 -36.04
C PRO A 627 -0.81 22.31 -36.30
N ALA A 628 -1.30 22.98 -35.25
CA ALA A 628 -1.91 24.31 -35.34
C ALA A 628 -0.88 25.43 -35.58
N LEU A 629 0.43 25.11 -35.45
CA LEU A 629 1.55 25.99 -35.80
C LEU A 629 2.13 25.67 -37.17
N SER A 630 1.58 24.72 -37.93
CA SER A 630 2.04 24.37 -39.29
C SER A 630 1.55 25.38 -40.35
N GLU A 631 2.16 25.41 -41.55
CA GLU A 631 1.78 26.36 -42.61
C GLU A 631 0.36 26.15 -43.14
N ARG A 632 -0.23 24.99 -42.84
CA ARG A 632 -1.60 24.64 -43.21
C ARG A 632 -2.64 25.20 -42.23
N ALA A 633 -2.21 25.75 -41.09
CA ALA A 633 -3.09 26.34 -40.09
C ALA A 633 -3.29 27.84 -40.34
N ASP A 634 -4.42 28.36 -39.86
CA ASP A 634 -4.75 29.78 -39.99
C ASP A 634 -3.66 30.68 -39.37
N LEU A 635 -3.25 31.71 -40.12
CA LEU A 635 -2.11 32.57 -39.78
C LEU A 635 -2.36 33.41 -38.51
N LYS A 636 -3.63 33.72 -38.20
CA LYS A 636 -4.04 34.41 -36.97
C LYS A 636 -3.90 33.48 -35.77
N VAL A 637 -4.38 32.25 -35.90
CA VAL A 637 -4.31 31.21 -34.85
C VAL A 637 -2.85 30.89 -34.49
N ARG A 638 -2.02 30.71 -35.53
CA ARG A 638 -0.58 30.47 -35.40
C ARG A 638 0.14 31.59 -34.64
N ARG A 639 -0.14 32.86 -34.96
CA ARG A 639 0.49 34.02 -34.30
C ARG A 639 0.10 34.15 -32.82
N GLN A 640 -1.16 33.89 -32.49
CA GLN A 640 -1.65 33.94 -31.10
C GLN A 640 -0.96 32.89 -30.22
N LEU A 641 -0.91 31.65 -30.70
CA LEU A 641 -0.30 30.54 -29.96
C LEU A 641 1.22 30.72 -29.80
N HIS A 642 1.90 31.16 -30.87
CA HIS A 642 3.34 31.46 -30.83
C HIS A 642 3.68 32.58 -29.83
N SER A 643 2.90 33.66 -29.79
CA SER A 643 3.10 34.76 -28.83
C SER A 643 2.95 34.30 -27.37
N TYR A 644 1.98 33.42 -27.10
CA TYR A 644 1.78 32.86 -25.76
C TYR A 644 2.95 31.96 -25.32
N ILE A 645 3.46 31.10 -26.20
CA ILE A 645 4.60 30.21 -25.91
C ILE A 645 5.85 31.03 -25.59
N ILE A 646 6.12 32.09 -26.34
CA ILE A 646 7.27 32.98 -26.08
C ILE A 646 7.14 33.72 -24.75
N LYS A 647 5.94 34.23 -24.43
CA LYS A 647 5.70 35.00 -23.20
C LYS A 647 5.69 34.14 -21.93
N SER A 648 5.44 32.84 -22.02
CA SER A 648 5.23 31.97 -20.85
C SER A 648 6.50 31.36 -20.25
N GLN A 649 7.70 31.57 -20.84
CA GLN A 649 9.05 31.25 -20.30
C GLN A 649 9.21 29.93 -19.49
N HIS A 650 8.42 28.88 -19.75
CA HIS A 650 8.42 27.63 -18.96
C HIS A 650 9.16 26.44 -19.61
N LEU A 651 10.05 26.69 -20.56
CA LEU A 651 10.95 25.66 -21.09
C LEU A 651 12.37 25.90 -20.55
N GLU A 652 12.75 25.14 -19.53
CA GLU A 652 14.10 25.11 -18.94
C GLU A 652 15.20 24.60 -19.90
N SER A 653 14.89 24.39 -21.18
CA SER A 653 15.91 24.15 -22.19
C SER A 653 15.43 24.68 -23.55
N ARG A 654 16.17 25.66 -24.08
CA ARG A 654 16.06 26.12 -25.48
C ARG A 654 16.38 25.00 -26.49
N ASN A 655 16.95 23.88 -26.03
CA ASN A 655 17.47 22.81 -26.86
C ASN A 655 16.40 21.80 -27.27
N ASP A 656 15.34 21.58 -26.48
CA ASP A 656 14.31 20.59 -26.81
C ASP A 656 13.37 21.07 -27.93
N LEU A 657 13.04 22.37 -27.94
CA LEU A 657 12.26 22.96 -29.04
C LEU A 657 13.08 22.98 -30.34
N ALA A 658 14.39 23.26 -30.25
CA ALA A 658 15.29 23.25 -31.41
C ALA A 658 15.48 21.83 -31.96
N ASN A 659 15.59 20.81 -31.10
CA ASN A 659 15.71 19.41 -31.51
C ASN A 659 14.41 18.88 -32.15
N VAL A 660 13.23 19.24 -31.61
CA VAL A 660 11.92 18.84 -32.17
C VAL A 660 11.62 19.57 -33.49
N LEU A 661 12.03 20.83 -33.63
CA LEU A 661 11.88 21.57 -34.89
C LEU A 661 12.92 21.15 -35.95
N SER A 662 14.02 20.49 -35.56
CA SER A 662 15.07 20.02 -36.48
C SER A 662 14.82 18.63 -37.09
N SER A 663 13.93 17.82 -36.52
CA SER A 663 13.73 16.42 -36.95
C SER A 663 12.83 16.25 -38.17
N ASP A 664 12.02 17.25 -38.53
CA ASP A 664 11.05 17.18 -39.63
C ASP A 664 11.30 18.24 -40.72
N ASN A 665 12.53 18.36 -41.25
CA ASN A 665 12.85 19.22 -42.41
C ASN A 665 12.21 20.62 -42.37
N PHE A 666 12.06 21.20 -41.18
CA PHE A 666 11.49 22.53 -41.01
C PHE A 666 12.63 23.53 -41.12
N ASP A 667 12.57 24.38 -42.13
CA ASP A 667 13.56 25.43 -42.34
C ASP A 667 13.40 26.51 -41.27
N VAL A 668 14.22 26.40 -40.22
CA VAL A 668 14.26 27.32 -39.06
C VAL A 668 14.52 28.77 -39.50
N GLY A 669 15.07 28.98 -40.71
CA GLY A 669 15.31 30.30 -41.29
C GLY A 669 14.05 31.09 -41.62
N VAL A 670 12.92 30.45 -41.93
CA VAL A 670 11.67 31.14 -42.27
C VAL A 670 10.90 31.58 -41.01
N LEU A 671 11.09 30.88 -39.90
CA LEU A 671 10.48 31.20 -38.59
C LEU A 671 11.05 32.47 -37.95
N LEU A 672 12.30 32.85 -38.28
CA LEU A 672 12.97 34.03 -37.72
C LEU A 672 12.70 35.32 -38.51
N HIS A 673 12.10 35.25 -39.70
CA HIS A 673 11.83 36.44 -40.54
C HIS A 673 10.48 37.11 -40.29
N GLY A 674 9.70 36.62 -39.32
CA GLY A 674 8.45 37.24 -38.87
C GLY A 674 8.55 37.99 -37.54
N ILE A 675 9.74 38.44 -37.15
CA ILE A 675 9.98 39.37 -36.03
C ILE A 675 9.75 40.80 -36.49
#